data_AF-A0A165YS15-F1
#
_entry.id   AF-A0A165YS15-F1
#
_cell.length_a   1.000
_cell.length_b   1.000
_cell.length_c   1.000
_cell.angle_alpha   90.00
_cell.angle_beta   90.00
_cell.angle_gamma   90.00
#
_symmetry.space_group_name_H-M   'P 1'
#
loop_
_entity.id
_entity.type
_entity.pdbx_description
1 polymer ?
#
loop_
_entity_poly.entity_id
_entity_poly.type
_entity_poly.pdbx_seq_one_letter_code
_entity_poly.pdbx_strand_id
1 'polypeptide(L)'
;MSSYPLAASVLPVHVELDRASESSHASSSSTIVAPPAAYHAARLQAQDDLLSAFFGQKPTPRAAPPAYASQSVTKLPTYDAALAEPKTLARAMFLYGFSPRARSNTTPSLSLPAILADGLRGPVDETEPRAAVVGGPEQGGAGAPPGGNAHGGGQMGKALHRRLSSPSIPKKIARILRCILITQVLSMQGQEDRVRGTGSGHRREPAMRDCRTSMRCMIYDPPSVPRAFHLPGGVELVAMLTAATPVRLARGMATAAPRIGDTKVAMSLLEKNAYINYQRIEDNLAIVRGRLNRPLTLSEKILYGHLDDPHGQDIERGTSYLKLRPDRVACQDATAQMALLQFMSAGMDTAAVPTTVHCDHLIEAQIGGVKDLARAIDINKEVYDFLATATAKYGLGFWKPGSGIIHQIILENYAFPGGLMIGTDSHTPNAGGLGMIACGVGGADAVDVMAGIPWELKCPTVIGVNLHGKISGWTTPKDVILKVAGILTVKGGTGAIVEYMGPGVESLSCTGMATICNMGAEIGATTSMFPFNRRMADYLNATKRQDIAKYAQQFSHNLQADKNAEYDQVIDINLSELEPHINGPFTPDLATPLSKFAAAVKENNWPAELKVALIGSCTNSSYEDMSRSASIATEAASRGISLKSKFTITPGSEQVRATIERDGQIGAFEKVGGLVLANACGPCIGQWDRTDVAKGEANSIITSYNRNFTGRNDANPATHAFVASPDVVTAMAFAGSLTFNPMTDSLTGADGKPFKFSDPTGNELPPRGYDPGEDTFQAPPADRSQVQVAVNPKSDRLQLLTAFEKWDGKTPTDLPILIKVTGKCTTDHISAGGPWLKYRGHLQNISQNCLIGAINSENGEANKIKNQVTGAFGGVPEVGAFYRDNGIKWVVIGDHNYGEGSSREHAALEPRYLGGLAIIVRSFARIHETNLKKQGMLALTFVDEADYDKINPSDKVTIEGLESFAPGKNLTLVAKSEDGKTTEIPLAHSFNQGQIEWFKAGSALNLMAAKAKANQ
;
A
#
# COMPACT_ATOMS: atom_id res chain seq x y z
N MET A 1 -35.29 -29.93 -32.63
CA MET A 1 -36.03 -28.92 -33.42
C MET A 1 -35.28 -27.60 -33.21
N SER A 2 -34.84 -26.83 -34.21
CA SER A 2 -34.89 -26.94 -35.69
C SER A 2 -33.69 -26.14 -36.24
N SER A 3 -32.61 -26.77 -36.72
CA SER A 3 -32.38 -27.20 -38.11
C SER A 3 -31.98 -26.09 -39.11
N TYR A 4 -30.66 -25.87 -39.28
CA TYR A 4 -29.86 -25.86 -40.54
C TYR A 4 -30.27 -24.96 -41.75
N PRO A 5 -29.35 -24.58 -42.69
CA PRO A 5 -28.21 -25.36 -43.20
C PRO A 5 -26.83 -24.65 -43.38
N LEU A 6 -25.88 -25.41 -43.92
CA LEU A 6 -24.46 -25.11 -44.17
C LEU A 6 -24.13 -24.91 -45.67
N ALA A 7 -23.07 -24.14 -45.95
CA ALA A 7 -22.08 -24.36 -47.02
C ALA A 7 -20.77 -23.65 -46.57
N ALA A 8 -19.55 -24.21 -46.56
CA ALA A 8 -18.80 -25.00 -47.54
C ALA A 8 -18.36 -24.18 -48.78
N SER A 9 -17.10 -24.14 -49.26
CA SER A 9 -15.74 -24.36 -48.69
C SER A 9 -14.71 -24.38 -49.85
N VAL A 10 -13.63 -23.56 -49.84
CA VAL A 10 -12.42 -23.74 -50.70
C VAL A 10 -11.16 -23.21 -49.95
N LEU A 11 -9.98 -23.71 -50.33
CA LEU A 11 -8.65 -23.56 -49.72
C LEU A 11 -7.95 -22.19 -49.94
N PRO A 12 -6.88 -21.88 -49.17
CA PRO A 12 -6.11 -20.63 -49.28
C PRO A 12 -5.04 -20.67 -50.40
N VAL A 13 -4.49 -19.49 -50.72
CA VAL A 13 -3.38 -19.30 -51.67
C VAL A 13 -2.13 -18.86 -50.92
N HIS A 14 -1.01 -19.58 -51.15
CA HIS A 14 0.33 -19.15 -50.72
C HIS A 14 0.81 -17.93 -51.51
N VAL A 15 1.60 -17.07 -50.88
CA VAL A 15 2.58 -16.24 -51.58
C VAL A 15 3.94 -16.54 -50.97
N GLU A 16 4.81 -17.11 -51.79
CA GLU A 16 6.20 -17.44 -51.45
C GLU A 16 7.15 -16.42 -52.12
N LEU A 17 8.38 -16.33 -51.62
CA LEU A 17 9.42 -15.43 -52.17
C LEU A 17 10.07 -16.05 -53.40
N ASP A 18 10.36 -15.25 -54.43
CA ASP A 18 11.60 -15.45 -55.20
C ASP A 18 12.18 -14.13 -55.78
N ARG A 19 13.30 -14.24 -56.50
CA ARG A 19 14.38 -13.24 -56.60
C ARG A 19 14.58 -12.60 -57.98
N ALA A 20 15.54 -11.66 -57.98
CA ALA A 20 16.36 -11.16 -59.09
C ALA A 20 15.72 -10.06 -59.98
N SER A 21 16.47 -9.16 -60.63
CA SER A 21 17.94 -9.08 -60.83
C SER A 21 18.42 -7.63 -61.00
N GLU A 22 19.73 -7.39 -60.74
CA GLU A 22 20.66 -6.46 -61.45
C GLU A 22 20.35 -4.93 -61.57
N SER A 23 21.34 -4.01 -61.68
CA SER A 23 22.82 -4.11 -61.73
C SER A 23 23.57 -2.83 -61.27
N SER A 24 24.82 -3.04 -60.81
CA SER A 24 26.03 -2.19 -60.90
C SER A 24 26.02 -0.66 -60.66
N HIS A 25 26.87 -0.21 -59.73
CA HIS A 25 28.18 0.40 -60.09
C HIS A 25 29.21 0.27 -58.95
N ALA A 26 30.50 0.23 -59.30
CA ALA A 26 31.65 0.14 -58.37
C ALA A 26 32.38 1.51 -58.26
N SER A 27 33.38 1.75 -57.40
CA SER A 27 34.20 0.91 -56.49
C SER A 27 34.46 1.70 -55.16
N SER A 28 35.49 1.59 -54.30
CA SER A 28 36.82 0.94 -54.22
C SER A 28 37.33 1.04 -52.76
N SER A 29 38.37 0.35 -52.26
CA SER A 29 39.05 -0.92 -52.61
C SER A 29 40.09 -1.28 -51.52
N SER A 30 40.34 -2.58 -51.28
CA SER A 30 41.37 -3.15 -50.35
C SER A 30 41.19 -2.85 -48.84
N THR A 31 41.53 -3.74 -47.89
CA THR A 31 42.53 -4.84 -47.92
C THR A 31 42.00 -6.18 -47.38
N ILE A 32 42.69 -7.28 -47.69
CA ILE A 32 42.25 -8.68 -47.56
C ILE A 32 42.82 -9.37 -46.31
N VAL A 33 41.99 -10.12 -45.59
CA VAL A 33 42.34 -11.40 -44.93
C VAL A 33 41.16 -12.36 -45.12
N ALA A 34 41.41 -13.62 -45.49
CA ALA A 34 40.38 -14.63 -45.76
C ALA A 34 40.25 -15.65 -44.60
N PRO A 35 39.04 -16.12 -44.25
CA PRO A 35 38.83 -17.14 -43.23
C PRO A 35 38.79 -18.56 -43.83
N PRO A 36 39.46 -19.56 -43.22
CA PRO A 36 39.20 -20.98 -43.48
C PRO A 36 38.11 -21.52 -42.53
N ALA A 37 37.10 -22.19 -43.08
CA ALA A 37 36.06 -22.86 -42.30
C ALA A 37 36.50 -24.27 -41.88
N ALA A 38 36.28 -24.65 -40.62
CA ALA A 38 36.39 -26.04 -40.14
C ALA A 38 35.58 -26.29 -38.86
N TYR A 39 35.23 -27.55 -38.61
CA TYR A 39 34.69 -28.10 -37.35
C TYR A 39 33.32 -27.62 -36.84
N HIS A 40 32.28 -27.94 -37.62
CA HIS A 40 31.11 -28.60 -37.02
C HIS A 40 31.55 -29.97 -36.43
N ALA A 41 31.82 -30.06 -35.12
CA ALA A 41 31.77 -31.30 -34.28
C ALA A 41 32.38 -31.10 -32.87
N ALA A 42 31.82 -30.23 -32.01
CA ALA A 42 32.35 -30.04 -30.65
C ALA A 42 31.34 -29.53 -29.60
N ARG A 43 30.04 -29.89 -29.66
CA ARG A 43 29.07 -29.45 -28.64
C ARG A 43 27.85 -30.36 -28.42
N LEU A 44 28.09 -31.67 -28.25
CA LEU A 44 27.04 -32.64 -27.91
C LEU A 44 27.56 -33.84 -27.09
N GLN A 45 28.52 -33.61 -26.18
CA GLN A 45 29.05 -34.69 -25.32
C GLN A 45 29.64 -34.16 -24.00
N ALA A 46 28.77 -33.64 -23.12
CA ALA A 46 29.13 -33.19 -21.78
C ALA A 46 27.92 -33.16 -20.80
N GLN A 47 27.01 -34.13 -20.88
CA GLN A 47 25.79 -34.13 -20.03
C GLN A 47 25.26 -35.52 -19.60
N ASP A 48 25.99 -36.62 -19.84
CA ASP A 48 25.52 -37.99 -19.53
C ASP A 48 26.33 -38.74 -18.44
N ASP A 49 27.53 -38.28 -18.07
CA ASP A 49 28.46 -39.01 -17.17
C ASP A 49 28.38 -38.58 -15.68
N LEU A 50 27.17 -38.37 -15.15
CA LEU A 50 26.96 -38.11 -13.70
C LEU A 50 25.71 -38.77 -13.08
N LEU A 51 24.99 -39.61 -13.83
CA LEU A 51 23.75 -40.28 -13.38
C LEU A 51 23.80 -41.82 -13.43
N SER A 52 24.96 -42.40 -13.70
CA SER A 52 25.16 -43.84 -13.98
C SER A 52 25.80 -44.64 -12.82
N ALA A 53 25.96 -44.03 -11.63
CA ALA A 53 26.76 -44.57 -10.53
C ALA A 53 25.99 -45.17 -9.33
N PHE A 54 24.65 -45.19 -9.34
CA PHE A 54 23.86 -45.85 -8.28
C PHE A 54 22.63 -46.61 -8.81
N PHE A 55 22.72 -47.94 -8.74
CA PHE A 55 21.67 -48.96 -8.96
C PHE A 55 21.06 -49.08 -10.38
N GLY A 56 20.82 -50.31 -10.81
CA GLY A 56 20.22 -50.61 -12.11
C GLY A 56 19.49 -51.96 -12.15
N GLN A 57 18.98 -52.28 -13.34
CA GLN A 57 18.16 -53.45 -13.73
C GLN A 57 16.64 -53.36 -13.46
N LYS A 58 15.89 -54.28 -14.12
CA LYS A 58 14.47 -54.17 -14.57
C LYS A 58 13.74 -55.54 -14.35
N PRO A 59 12.52 -55.83 -14.89
CA PRO A 59 11.20 -55.23 -14.54
C PRO A 59 10.01 -56.24 -14.40
N THR A 60 8.96 -55.88 -13.63
CA THR A 60 7.51 -56.29 -13.80
C THR A 60 7.13 -57.80 -13.66
N PRO A 61 5.83 -58.24 -13.60
CA PRO A 61 4.54 -57.51 -13.70
C PRO A 61 3.41 -57.83 -12.65
N ARG A 62 2.36 -56.98 -12.66
CA ARG A 62 0.91 -57.19 -12.33
C ARG A 62 0.44 -58.12 -11.19
N ALA A 63 -0.36 -57.55 -10.26
CA ALA A 63 -1.58 -58.15 -9.67
C ALA A 63 -2.54 -57.06 -9.13
N ALA A 64 -3.77 -57.43 -8.74
CA ALA A 64 -4.85 -56.53 -8.25
C ALA A 64 -5.36 -56.96 -6.83
N PRO A 65 -6.20 -56.17 -6.13
CA PRO A 65 -6.34 -56.24 -4.66
C PRO A 65 -7.52 -57.07 -4.13
N PRO A 66 -7.54 -57.32 -2.80
CA PRO A 66 -8.77 -57.45 -2.00
C PRO A 66 -8.93 -56.29 -0.99
N ALA A 67 -10.06 -56.26 -0.27
CA ALA A 67 -10.48 -55.19 0.64
C ALA A 67 -10.87 -55.73 2.04
N TYR A 68 -11.51 -54.89 2.88
CA TYR A 68 -12.02 -55.17 4.25
C TYR A 68 -10.93 -55.35 5.33
N ALA A 69 -11.15 -55.06 6.63
CA ALA A 69 -12.29 -54.43 7.33
C ALA A 69 -11.81 -53.66 8.58
N SER A 70 -12.75 -52.96 9.23
CA SER A 70 -12.62 -52.38 10.57
C SER A 70 -12.30 -53.40 11.68
N GLN A 71 -11.59 -52.97 12.72
CA GLN A 71 -12.08 -53.12 14.10
C GLN A 71 -11.44 -52.12 15.07
N SER A 72 -12.12 -51.88 16.19
CA SER A 72 -11.71 -51.00 17.29
C SER A 72 -11.07 -51.81 18.44
N VAL A 73 -10.49 -51.12 19.44
CA VAL A 73 -10.70 -51.31 20.90
C VAL A 73 -9.53 -50.72 21.73
N THR A 74 -9.79 -49.55 22.34
CA THR A 74 -9.41 -49.03 23.68
C THR A 74 -8.00 -49.17 24.31
N LYS A 75 -7.71 -48.20 25.20
CA LYS A 75 -6.79 -48.18 26.36
C LYS A 75 -5.36 -47.60 26.18
N LEU A 76 -5.27 -46.32 26.56
CA LEU A 76 -4.34 -45.72 27.56
C LEU A 76 -3.57 -46.75 28.44
N PRO A 77 -2.32 -46.45 28.90
CA PRO A 77 -2.06 -45.21 29.65
C PRO A 77 -0.69 -44.49 29.46
N THR A 78 -0.66 -43.31 30.09
CA THR A 78 0.47 -42.47 30.57
C THR A 78 1.89 -43.04 30.52
N TYR A 79 2.85 -42.15 30.21
CA TYR A 79 4.20 -42.22 30.76
C TYR A 79 4.67 -40.84 31.24
N ASP A 80 5.31 -40.84 32.40
CA ASP A 80 5.89 -39.65 33.06
C ASP A 80 7.43 -39.66 32.93
N ALA A 81 8.08 -38.53 33.22
CA ALA A 81 9.50 -38.32 32.90
C ALA A 81 10.50 -38.83 33.96
N ALA A 82 11.68 -39.29 33.52
CA ALA A 82 12.87 -39.45 34.36
C ALA A 82 14.19 -39.36 33.54
N LEU A 83 15.25 -38.85 34.17
CA LEU A 83 16.60 -38.66 33.60
C LEU A 83 17.60 -39.70 34.16
N ALA A 84 18.50 -40.25 33.32
CA ALA A 84 19.84 -40.69 33.74
C ALA A 84 20.77 -41.04 32.54
N GLU A 85 21.99 -40.51 32.57
CA GLU A 85 23.19 -40.97 31.84
C GLU A 85 23.98 -42.01 32.72
N PRO A 86 25.11 -42.69 32.34
CA PRO A 86 26.19 -42.24 31.40
C PRO A 86 27.06 -43.30 30.62
N LYS A 87 28.06 -42.80 29.85
CA LYS A 87 29.52 -43.22 29.83
C LYS A 87 30.18 -44.23 28.81
N THR A 88 31.02 -43.64 27.91
CA THR A 88 32.50 -43.86 27.66
C THR A 88 33.15 -44.82 26.62
N LEU A 89 34.37 -44.38 26.21
CA LEU A 89 35.52 -44.99 25.48
C LEU A 89 35.45 -45.05 23.92
N ALA A 90 36.52 -44.81 23.13
CA ALA A 90 37.94 -44.41 23.34
C ALA A 90 38.45 -43.60 22.09
N ARG A 91 39.69 -43.09 21.88
CA ARG A 91 41.05 -43.51 22.31
C ARG A 91 42.19 -42.49 21.96
N ALA A 92 43.00 -42.08 22.95
CA ALA A 92 44.42 -41.60 22.88
C ALA A 92 44.82 -40.36 22.00
N MET A 93 45.98 -39.68 22.14
CA MET A 93 47.28 -39.91 22.83
C MET A 93 47.94 -38.61 23.40
N PHE A 94 48.74 -38.75 24.50
CA PHE A 94 50.02 -38.04 24.85
C PHE A 94 50.11 -36.49 24.94
N LEU A 95 50.92 -35.84 25.82
CA LEU A 95 51.82 -36.20 26.96
C LEU A 95 51.91 -35.01 27.98
N TYR A 96 51.93 -35.30 29.29
CA TYR A 96 52.69 -34.72 30.44
C TYR A 96 53.21 -33.25 30.44
N GLY A 97 53.26 -32.52 31.58
CA GLY A 97 52.76 -32.84 32.94
C GLY A 97 53.42 -32.06 34.11
N PHE A 98 52.81 -32.19 35.29
CA PHE A 98 53.32 -31.95 36.67
C PHE A 98 53.56 -30.54 37.28
N SER A 99 52.86 -30.37 38.43
CA SER A 99 53.06 -29.48 39.61
C SER A 99 54.40 -29.78 40.35
N PRO A 100 54.85 -29.09 41.45
CA PRO A 100 54.09 -28.22 42.38
C PRO A 100 54.81 -27.01 43.07
N ARG A 101 54.05 -26.27 43.92
CA ARG A 101 54.35 -25.68 45.27
C ARG A 101 55.75 -25.04 45.60
N ALA A 102 55.88 -24.00 46.45
CA ALA A 102 54.93 -23.25 47.30
C ALA A 102 55.56 -22.01 48.01
N ARG A 103 54.68 -21.18 48.64
CA ARG A 103 54.90 -20.17 49.72
C ARG A 103 55.64 -18.88 49.32
N SER A 104 55.32 -17.71 49.87
CA SER A 104 54.27 -17.28 50.84
C SER A 104 53.67 -15.92 50.36
N ASN A 105 52.75 -15.20 51.01
CA ASN A 105 52.07 -15.21 52.33
C ASN A 105 50.68 -14.50 52.15
N THR A 106 49.79 -14.15 53.10
CA THR A 106 49.72 -14.17 54.59
C THR A 106 48.31 -14.66 55.03
N THR A 107 47.55 -13.89 55.84
CA THR A 107 46.33 -14.29 56.60
C THR A 107 45.60 -13.04 57.14
N PRO A 108 44.37 -13.10 57.73
CA PRO A 108 43.34 -14.18 57.72
C PRO A 108 41.84 -13.72 57.58
N SER A 109 40.92 -14.70 57.43
CA SER A 109 39.54 -14.78 58.02
C SER A 109 38.41 -13.76 57.66
N LEU A 110 37.09 -14.06 57.70
CA LEU A 110 36.29 -15.31 57.75
C LEU A 110 34.78 -15.04 57.40
N SER A 111 34.00 -16.12 57.21
CA SER A 111 32.53 -16.29 57.40
C SER A 111 31.46 -15.60 56.51
N LEU A 112 30.55 -16.45 56.00
CA LEU A 112 29.11 -16.24 55.66
C LEU A 112 28.24 -16.39 56.95
N PRO A 113 26.89 -16.15 57.00
CA PRO A 113 25.86 -16.33 55.95
C PRO A 113 24.71 -15.26 55.93
N ALA A 114 23.55 -15.61 55.34
CA ALA A 114 22.34 -14.78 55.19
C ALA A 114 21.20 -15.15 56.17
N ILE A 115 20.13 -14.32 56.26
CA ILE A 115 18.68 -14.70 56.37
C ILE A 115 17.73 -13.46 56.55
N LEU A 116 16.49 -13.62 56.07
CA LEU A 116 15.22 -12.83 56.19
C LEU A 116 15.08 -11.71 57.26
N ALA A 117 14.37 -10.60 56.92
CA ALA A 117 12.96 -10.32 57.33
C ALA A 117 12.44 -8.89 56.97
N ASP A 118 11.12 -8.79 56.77
CA ASP A 118 10.15 -7.66 56.80
C ASP A 118 10.55 -6.16 56.90
N GLY A 119 9.73 -5.28 56.28
CA GLY A 119 9.36 -4.00 56.95
C GLY A 119 9.01 -2.74 56.14
N LEU A 120 7.75 -2.61 55.69
CA LEU A 120 6.89 -1.38 55.75
C LEU A 120 7.38 0.02 55.23
N ARG A 121 6.54 0.63 54.36
CA ARG A 121 6.31 2.10 54.14
C ARG A 121 7.52 2.89 53.59
N GLY A 122 7.41 3.89 52.72
CA GLY A 122 6.32 4.79 52.31
C GLY A 122 6.96 6.14 51.87
N PRO A 123 6.28 7.04 51.13
CA PRO A 123 7.00 8.00 50.26
C PRO A 123 6.92 9.49 50.64
N VAL A 124 8.01 10.22 50.35
CA VAL A 124 8.19 11.69 50.14
C VAL A 124 9.42 11.78 49.20
N ASP A 125 9.46 12.38 48.01
CA ASP A 125 9.10 13.74 47.52
C ASP A 125 10.18 14.82 47.83
N GLU A 126 10.14 15.91 47.06
CA GLU A 126 10.98 17.13 47.06
C GLU A 126 12.34 17.16 46.31
N THR A 127 12.45 18.25 45.58
CA THR A 127 13.43 18.80 44.64
C THR A 127 14.77 19.29 45.22
N GLU A 128 15.86 19.23 44.42
CA GLU A 128 17.05 20.14 44.33
C GLU A 128 17.81 20.60 45.60
N PRO A 129 19.17 20.82 45.58
CA PRO A 129 19.75 21.94 44.79
C PRO A 129 21.29 21.96 44.46
N ARG A 130 21.71 22.88 43.54
CA ARG A 130 23.00 23.68 43.53
C ARG A 130 24.36 22.95 43.36
N ALA A 131 25.47 23.55 42.87
CA ALA A 131 25.88 24.87 42.32
C ALA A 131 26.98 24.65 41.21
N ALA A 132 27.89 25.53 40.72
CA ALA A 132 28.38 26.90 41.03
C ALA A 132 29.03 27.56 39.76
N VAL A 133 29.19 28.89 39.63
CA VAL A 133 30.44 29.71 39.85
C VAL A 133 31.70 29.16 39.15
N VAL A 134 32.51 29.89 38.33
CA VAL A 134 32.70 31.34 38.04
C VAL A 134 32.33 31.68 36.55
N GLY A 135 32.60 32.82 35.87
CA GLY A 135 33.40 34.05 36.12
C GLY A 135 33.23 35.12 35.01
N GLY A 136 34.26 35.95 34.72
CA GLY A 136 34.27 37.02 33.68
C GLY A 136 35.62 37.75 33.57
N PRO A 137 35.74 38.99 33.02
CA PRO A 137 34.71 39.91 32.49
C PRO A 137 35.12 40.70 31.20
N GLU A 138 34.57 41.93 31.01
CA GLU A 138 34.95 43.04 30.07
C GLU A 138 34.31 43.07 28.65
N GLN A 139 33.95 44.23 28.03
CA GLN A 139 33.76 45.63 28.49
C GLN A 139 32.87 46.47 27.52
N GLY A 140 32.08 47.44 28.04
CA GLY A 140 31.44 48.58 27.32
C GLY A 140 30.26 48.27 26.35
N GLY A 141 29.25 49.12 26.11
CA GLY A 141 28.81 50.45 26.61
C GLY A 141 27.98 51.17 25.50
N ALA A 142 27.08 52.15 25.69
CA ALA A 142 26.30 52.72 26.81
C ALA A 142 25.15 53.57 26.18
N GLY A 143 23.93 53.69 26.77
CA GLY A 143 22.75 54.15 25.98
C GLY A 143 21.59 54.97 26.61
N ALA A 144 21.43 55.02 27.94
CA ALA A 144 20.53 55.94 28.69
C ALA A 144 18.97 55.83 28.53
N PRO A 145 18.17 56.40 29.47
CA PRO A 145 16.73 56.07 29.72
C PRO A 145 15.81 57.34 29.58
N PRO A 146 14.63 57.53 30.25
CA PRO A 146 13.75 56.70 31.10
C PRO A 146 12.25 56.69 30.68
N GLY A 147 11.28 56.07 31.35
CA GLY A 147 11.21 55.17 32.53
C GLY A 147 9.80 55.16 33.17
N GLY A 148 9.53 54.34 34.21
CA GLY A 148 8.27 54.39 34.98
C GLY A 148 7.92 53.10 35.75
N ASN A 149 7.70 53.20 37.08
CA ASN A 149 7.38 52.08 37.98
C ASN A 149 5.95 52.16 38.56
N ALA A 150 5.30 51.01 38.79
CA ALA A 150 4.39 50.65 39.91
C ALA A 150 3.76 49.26 39.61
N HIS A 151 3.81 48.22 40.45
CA HIS A 151 3.17 48.02 41.78
C HIS A 151 1.62 48.06 41.76
N GLY A 152 0.88 47.11 42.34
CA GLY A 152 1.29 45.84 42.99
C GLY A 152 0.20 45.22 43.89
N GLY A 153 0.39 43.97 44.34
CA GLY A 153 -0.50 43.26 45.30
C GLY A 153 -1.75 42.61 44.68
N GLY A 154 -2.40 41.62 45.30
CA GLY A 154 -2.09 40.91 46.55
C GLY A 154 -3.05 39.72 46.79
N GLN A 155 -2.63 38.70 47.56
CA GLN A 155 -3.40 37.45 47.78
C GLN A 155 -4.41 37.53 48.95
N MET A 156 -5.51 36.76 48.87
CA MET A 156 -6.10 35.87 49.92
C MET A 156 -7.49 35.36 49.47
N GLY A 157 -8.02 34.19 49.85
CA GLY A 157 -7.42 33.05 50.55
C GLY A 157 -8.43 32.14 51.30
N LYS A 158 -8.32 30.81 51.11
CA LYS A 158 -8.93 29.68 51.90
C LYS A 158 -10.46 29.50 51.90
N ALA A 159 -10.95 28.26 51.65
CA ALA A 159 -11.44 27.34 52.71
C ALA A 159 -12.41 26.20 52.26
N LEU A 160 -12.03 24.95 52.59
CA LEU A 160 -12.83 23.81 53.10
C LEU A 160 -14.13 23.24 52.42
N HIS A 161 -14.08 21.91 52.26
CA HIS A 161 -15.07 20.88 52.71
C HIS A 161 -16.22 20.33 51.81
N ARG A 162 -16.02 19.03 51.47
CA ARG A 162 -16.90 17.86 51.73
C ARG A 162 -18.24 17.63 50.98
N ARG A 163 -18.28 16.39 50.43
CA ARG A 163 -19.42 15.45 50.25
C ARG A 163 -20.29 15.55 49.00
N LEU A 164 -20.77 14.36 48.61
CA LEU A 164 -21.62 14.05 47.46
C LEU A 164 -23.10 14.24 47.82
N SER A 165 -23.85 14.91 46.94
CA SER A 165 -25.29 14.64 46.73
C SER A 165 -25.76 15.18 45.37
N SER A 166 -26.56 14.38 44.67
CA SER A 166 -27.30 14.72 43.44
C SER A 166 -28.73 15.21 43.82
N PRO A 167 -29.60 15.74 42.93
CA PRO A 167 -29.45 16.14 41.52
C PRO A 167 -29.92 17.60 41.23
N SER A 168 -30.11 17.93 39.94
CA SER A 168 -31.18 18.78 39.36
C SER A 168 -30.83 20.15 38.74
N ILE A 169 -31.53 20.44 37.63
CA ILE A 169 -31.53 21.69 36.86
C ILE A 169 -32.89 22.39 37.10
N PRO A 170 -32.93 23.71 37.40
CA PRO A 170 -33.90 24.55 36.68
C PRO A 170 -33.52 26.04 36.45
N LYS A 171 -33.53 26.43 35.18
CA LYS A 171 -34.15 27.66 34.60
C LYS A 171 -34.08 29.00 35.39
N LYS A 172 -33.26 29.94 34.89
CA LYS A 172 -33.49 31.42 34.80
C LYS A 172 -32.25 32.07 34.15
N ILE A 173 -32.29 33.17 33.37
CA ILE A 173 -33.36 34.11 32.96
C ILE A 173 -33.33 34.29 31.42
N ALA A 174 -34.48 34.53 30.79
CA ALA A 174 -34.58 35.14 29.45
C ALA A 174 -35.06 36.60 29.56
N ARG A 175 -34.57 37.47 28.65
CA ARG A 175 -34.36 38.95 28.75
C ARG A 175 -32.87 39.24 29.03
N ILE A 176 -32.19 40.10 28.28
CA ILE A 176 -32.67 41.23 27.46
C ILE A 176 -32.47 40.99 25.96
N LEU A 177 -33.49 41.30 25.15
CA LEU A 177 -33.41 41.37 23.70
C LEU A 177 -34.29 42.52 23.20
N ARG A 178 -33.69 43.45 22.43
CA ARG A 178 -34.27 44.64 21.76
C ARG A 178 -34.84 45.79 22.60
N CYS A 179 -34.18 46.94 22.44
CA CYS A 179 -34.74 48.30 22.35
C CYS A 179 -33.91 49.06 21.28
N ILE A 180 -34.41 49.99 20.47
CA ILE A 180 -35.79 50.30 20.07
C ILE A 180 -35.78 51.13 18.76
N LEU A 181 -36.95 51.58 18.27
CA LEU A 181 -37.23 52.23 16.96
C LEU A 181 -37.36 51.20 15.80
N ILE A 182 -38.22 51.39 14.78
CA ILE A 182 -39.32 52.38 14.60
C ILE A 182 -40.56 51.69 13.97
N THR A 183 -41.63 52.44 13.66
CA THR A 183 -43.01 51.89 13.59
C THR A 183 -43.76 52.16 12.27
N GLN A 184 -44.47 51.14 11.75
CA GLN A 184 -45.79 51.13 11.02
C GLN A 184 -45.94 49.73 10.38
N VAL A 185 -46.73 48.74 10.86
CA VAL A 185 -48.21 48.64 11.06
C VAL A 185 -48.95 48.93 9.73
N LEU A 186 -49.53 47.98 8.98
CA LEU A 186 -50.63 46.99 9.21
C LEU A 186 -50.47 45.74 8.26
N SER A 187 -51.24 44.61 8.25
CA SER A 187 -52.45 44.14 8.98
C SER A 187 -52.62 42.58 9.02
N MET A 188 -53.78 42.13 9.54
CA MET A 188 -54.57 40.87 9.45
C MET A 188 -54.23 39.85 8.31
N GLN A 189 -54.00 38.55 8.60
CA GLN A 189 -54.93 37.41 8.95
C GLN A 189 -55.67 36.74 7.76
N GLY A 190 -55.63 35.40 7.68
CA GLY A 190 -56.43 34.56 6.76
C GLY A 190 -55.95 33.10 6.68
N GLN A 191 -56.88 32.13 6.69
CA GLN A 191 -56.62 30.67 6.74
C GLN A 191 -56.73 29.96 5.38
N GLU A 192 -56.01 28.83 5.26
CA GLU A 192 -56.40 27.55 4.63
C GLU A 192 -56.55 27.32 3.09
N ASP A 193 -56.15 26.08 2.76
CA ASP A 193 -56.61 25.12 1.74
C ASP A 193 -56.57 25.34 0.21
N ARG A 194 -55.74 24.46 -0.39
CA ARG A 194 -56.01 23.57 -1.56
C ARG A 194 -55.99 24.10 -3.01
N VAL A 195 -55.78 23.07 -3.85
CA VAL A 195 -56.09 22.89 -5.28
C VAL A 195 -54.99 23.24 -6.30
N ARG A 196 -54.78 22.25 -7.17
CA ARG A 196 -53.87 22.14 -8.31
C ARG A 196 -54.21 23.12 -9.44
N GLY A 197 -53.18 23.59 -10.15
CA GLY A 197 -53.26 24.06 -11.54
C GLY A 197 -51.88 24.50 -12.04
N THR A 198 -51.15 23.75 -12.88
CA THR A 198 -51.33 23.57 -14.35
C THR A 198 -51.31 24.89 -15.14
N GLY A 199 -50.24 25.11 -15.91
CA GLY A 199 -50.02 26.29 -16.76
C GLY A 199 -48.64 26.91 -16.51
N SER A 200 -47.55 26.49 -17.15
CA SER A 200 -47.17 26.74 -18.55
C SER A 200 -47.34 28.21 -18.98
N GLY A 201 -46.25 28.98 -19.03
CA GLY A 201 -46.28 30.40 -19.38
C GLY A 201 -44.90 31.03 -19.60
N HIS A 202 -44.30 30.81 -20.78
CA HIS A 202 -43.09 31.56 -21.20
C HIS A 202 -43.37 33.06 -21.36
N ARG A 203 -42.52 33.90 -20.73
CA ARG A 203 -42.04 35.21 -21.22
C ARG A 203 -40.74 35.54 -20.45
N ARG A 204 -39.61 35.58 -21.16
CA ARG A 204 -39.00 36.77 -21.80
C ARG A 204 -38.30 37.70 -20.80
N GLU A 205 -37.00 37.85 -21.01
CA GLU A 205 -36.14 38.89 -20.44
C GLU A 205 -36.62 40.30 -20.82
N PRO A 206 -36.17 41.32 -20.08
CA PRO A 206 -35.71 42.57 -20.67
C PRO A 206 -34.22 42.81 -20.37
N ALA A 207 -33.47 43.27 -21.37
CA ALA A 207 -32.03 43.51 -21.26
C ALA A 207 -31.67 44.90 -20.70
N MET A 208 -30.55 44.95 -19.99
CA MET A 208 -29.68 46.12 -19.78
C MET A 208 -28.26 45.59 -19.54
N ARG A 209 -27.16 46.27 -19.83
CA ARG A 209 -26.72 47.38 -20.71
C ARG A 209 -25.24 47.57 -20.31
N ASP A 210 -24.38 48.09 -21.18
CA ASP A 210 -22.96 48.30 -20.88
C ASP A 210 -22.66 49.03 -19.57
N CYS A 211 -21.53 48.69 -18.97
CA CYS A 211 -20.55 49.72 -18.61
C CYS A 211 -19.12 49.21 -18.86
N ARG A 212 -18.22 50.08 -19.35
CA ARG A 212 -16.83 49.74 -19.69
C ARG A 212 -15.83 50.63 -18.93
N THR A 213 -14.86 50.00 -18.28
CA THR A 213 -13.62 50.65 -17.77
C THR A 213 -12.53 49.57 -17.65
N SER A 214 -11.83 49.20 -18.72
CA SER A 214 -10.68 49.90 -19.33
C SER A 214 -9.39 49.88 -18.49
N MET A 215 -8.54 48.88 -18.73
CA MET A 215 -7.08 49.00 -18.62
C MET A 215 -6.43 48.21 -19.76
N ARG A 216 -5.20 48.57 -20.13
CA ARG A 216 -4.48 48.07 -21.33
C ARG A 216 -2.98 47.96 -21.04
N CYS A 217 -2.25 47.35 -21.98
CA CYS A 217 -0.81 47.02 -22.00
C CYS A 217 -0.48 45.64 -21.39
N MET A 218 0.45 44.84 -21.96
CA MET A 218 1.32 45.03 -23.14
C MET A 218 1.08 43.98 -24.25
N ILE A 219 1.82 44.10 -25.36
CA ILE A 219 1.73 43.30 -26.59
C ILE A 219 2.93 42.34 -26.70
N TYR A 220 2.75 41.17 -27.31
CA TYR A 220 3.82 40.46 -28.03
C TYR A 220 3.22 39.61 -29.18
N ASP A 221 3.74 39.77 -30.40
CA ASP A 221 3.33 39.04 -31.61
C ASP A 221 4.42 38.05 -32.07
N PRO A 222 4.04 36.93 -32.71
CA PRO A 222 4.85 36.21 -33.69
C PRO A 222 4.23 36.26 -35.12
N PRO A 223 5.01 36.05 -36.21
CA PRO A 223 4.72 36.75 -37.48
C PRO A 223 4.18 35.92 -38.68
N SER A 224 3.29 36.57 -39.43
CA SER A 224 3.11 36.60 -40.90
C SER A 224 3.41 35.38 -41.81
N VAL A 225 2.39 34.95 -42.58
CA VAL A 225 2.44 34.66 -44.04
C VAL A 225 1.03 34.94 -44.67
N PRO A 226 0.83 35.09 -46.00
CA PRO A 226 0.07 36.25 -46.49
C PRO A 226 -1.16 36.02 -47.39
N ARG A 227 -2.00 37.06 -47.44
CA ARG A 227 -2.83 37.58 -48.56
C ARG A 227 -3.52 36.61 -49.54
N ALA A 228 -4.85 36.70 -49.58
CA ALA A 228 -5.67 36.46 -50.78
C ALA A 228 -6.31 37.78 -51.28
N PHE A 229 -6.75 37.81 -52.54
CA PHE A 229 -7.11 39.03 -53.29
C PHE A 229 -8.50 39.61 -52.99
N HIS A 230 -8.69 40.88 -53.35
CA HIS A 230 -9.99 41.58 -53.33
C HIS A 230 -10.05 42.63 -54.46
N LEU A 231 -11.02 42.52 -55.38
CA LEU A 231 -11.42 43.55 -56.35
C LEU A 231 -12.93 43.40 -56.71
N PRO A 232 -13.62 44.45 -57.20
CA PRO A 232 -15.03 44.68 -56.84
C PRO A 232 -16.00 45.02 -58.01
N GLY A 233 -17.28 45.23 -57.66
CA GLY A 233 -18.29 45.90 -58.50
C GLY A 233 -19.67 45.20 -58.49
N GLY A 234 -20.84 45.86 -58.40
CA GLY A 234 -21.11 47.27 -58.06
C GLY A 234 -21.98 48.03 -59.08
N VAL A 235 -23.30 47.82 -59.08
CA VAL A 235 -24.32 48.67 -59.75
C VAL A 235 -25.62 48.66 -58.92
N GLU A 236 -26.35 49.77 -58.87
CA GLU A 236 -27.65 49.91 -58.18
C GLU A 236 -28.86 49.65 -59.11
N LEU A 237 -30.01 49.30 -58.54
CA LEU A 237 -31.31 49.76 -59.05
C LEU A 237 -32.39 49.76 -57.94
N VAL A 238 -33.37 50.65 -58.06
CA VAL A 238 -34.45 50.87 -57.08
C VAL A 238 -35.81 50.73 -57.76
N ALA A 239 -36.71 49.87 -57.23
CA ALA A 239 -38.16 50.14 -57.07
C ALA A 239 -38.99 48.91 -56.63
N MET A 240 -39.99 49.21 -55.81
CA MET A 240 -41.14 48.42 -55.35
C MET A 240 -41.73 47.35 -56.29
N LEU A 241 -42.15 46.20 -55.75
CA LEU A 241 -43.56 45.93 -55.40
C LEU A 241 -43.80 44.59 -54.65
N THR A 242 -45.01 44.42 -54.13
CA THR A 242 -45.43 43.39 -53.17
C THR A 242 -45.78 42.03 -53.79
N ALA A 243 -45.25 40.95 -53.21
CA ALA A 243 -45.88 39.62 -53.21
C ALA A 243 -45.44 38.84 -51.96
N ALA A 244 -46.35 38.06 -51.35
CA ALA A 244 -46.05 37.28 -50.15
C ALA A 244 -45.74 35.82 -50.50
N THR A 245 -44.57 35.33 -50.11
CA THR A 245 -44.19 33.91 -50.17
C THR A 245 -43.95 33.35 -48.76
N PRO A 246 -44.49 32.16 -48.43
CA PRO A 246 -44.32 31.57 -47.12
C PRO A 246 -42.90 31.05 -46.94
N VAL A 247 -42.15 31.61 -45.98
CA VAL A 247 -40.84 31.09 -45.58
C VAL A 247 -41.04 29.70 -44.97
N ARG A 248 -40.63 28.66 -45.70
CA ARG A 248 -40.50 27.30 -45.13
C ARG A 248 -39.44 27.33 -44.04
N LEU A 249 -39.87 27.29 -42.78
CA LEU A 249 -39.01 26.94 -41.65
C LEU A 249 -38.52 25.50 -41.82
N ALA A 250 -37.37 25.36 -42.50
CA ALA A 250 -36.66 24.09 -42.58
C ALA A 250 -36.22 23.70 -41.17
N ARG A 251 -36.87 22.68 -40.59
CA ARG A 251 -36.38 22.01 -39.39
C ARG A 251 -35.08 21.30 -39.77
N GLY A 252 -33.94 21.97 -39.57
CA GLY A 252 -32.66 21.30 -39.56
C GLY A 252 -32.70 20.19 -38.51
N MET A 253 -32.55 18.95 -38.93
CA MET A 253 -32.45 17.84 -37.98
C MET A 253 -31.13 18.00 -37.24
N ALA A 254 -31.20 18.28 -35.93
CA ALA A 254 -30.01 18.28 -35.09
C ALA A 254 -29.43 16.86 -35.08
N THR A 255 -28.30 16.68 -35.76
CA THR A 255 -27.51 15.45 -35.65
C THR A 255 -27.11 15.30 -34.20
N ALA A 256 -27.58 14.23 -33.55
CA ALA A 256 -27.20 13.94 -32.17
C ALA A 256 -25.66 13.87 -32.08
N ALA A 257 -25.08 14.60 -31.12
CA ALA A 257 -23.66 14.50 -30.86
C ALA A 257 -23.32 13.06 -30.43
N PRO A 258 -22.23 12.45 -30.94
CA PRO A 258 -21.82 11.12 -30.50
C PRO A 258 -21.50 11.15 -29.01
N ARG A 259 -21.92 10.12 -28.28
CA ARG A 259 -21.69 10.00 -26.84
C ARG A 259 -20.32 9.39 -26.60
N ILE A 260 -19.73 9.67 -25.43
CA ILE A 260 -18.39 9.15 -25.11
C ILE A 260 -18.34 7.61 -25.18
N GLY A 261 -19.37 6.91 -24.69
CA GLY A 261 -19.45 5.44 -24.71
C GLY A 261 -19.73 4.77 -26.06
N ASP A 262 -19.95 5.55 -27.12
CA ASP A 262 -20.08 5.02 -28.48
C ASP A 262 -18.70 4.59 -29.03
N THR A 263 -17.61 5.13 -28.48
CA THR A 263 -16.23 4.68 -28.73
C THR A 263 -15.90 3.43 -27.90
N LYS A 264 -15.18 2.46 -28.50
CA LYS A 264 -14.72 1.23 -27.82
C LYS A 264 -13.19 1.17 -27.74
N VAL A 265 -12.65 1.70 -26.64
CA VAL A 265 -11.22 1.57 -26.28
C VAL A 265 -11.05 0.49 -25.22
N ALA A 266 -10.10 -0.43 -25.44
CA ALA A 266 -9.82 -1.51 -24.49
C ALA A 266 -9.15 -0.97 -23.21
N MET A 267 -9.34 -1.65 -22.08
CA MET A 267 -8.74 -1.28 -20.79
C MET A 267 -7.21 -1.48 -20.76
N SER A 268 -6.70 -2.46 -21.52
CA SER A 268 -5.28 -2.72 -21.69
C SER A 268 -5.03 -3.40 -23.05
N LEU A 269 -3.75 -3.58 -23.40
CA LEU A 269 -3.34 -4.33 -24.60
C LEU A 269 -3.54 -5.85 -24.46
N LEU A 270 -3.81 -6.33 -23.25
CA LEU A 270 -3.88 -7.76 -22.90
C LEU A 270 -5.33 -8.25 -22.71
N GLU A 271 -6.22 -7.39 -22.21
CA GLU A 271 -7.57 -7.75 -21.77
C GLU A 271 -8.59 -7.59 -22.90
N LYS A 272 -8.55 -8.55 -23.83
CA LYS A 272 -9.47 -8.62 -24.98
C LYS A 272 -10.93 -8.64 -24.51
N ASN A 273 -11.75 -7.77 -25.11
CA ASN A 273 -13.17 -7.54 -24.82
C ASN A 273 -13.49 -6.77 -23.51
N ALA A 274 -12.50 -6.29 -22.75
CA ALA A 274 -12.71 -5.37 -21.64
C ALA A 274 -12.51 -3.92 -22.09
N TYR A 275 -13.50 -3.04 -21.88
CA TYR A 275 -13.53 -1.68 -22.44
C TYR A 275 -13.71 -0.58 -21.39
N ILE A 276 -13.02 0.55 -21.56
CA ILE A 276 -13.11 1.71 -20.66
C ILE A 276 -14.50 2.35 -20.77
N ASN A 277 -15.24 2.40 -19.65
CA ASN A 277 -16.63 2.82 -19.61
C ASN A 277 -16.83 4.23 -19.02
N TYR A 278 -16.29 5.25 -19.69
CA TYR A 278 -16.52 6.65 -19.33
C TYR A 278 -18.00 7.08 -19.40
N GLN A 279 -18.85 6.35 -20.16
CA GLN A 279 -20.29 6.62 -20.19
C GLN A 279 -20.97 6.35 -18.84
N ARG A 280 -20.63 5.23 -18.17
CA ARG A 280 -21.10 4.95 -16.80
C ARG A 280 -20.75 6.10 -15.85
N ILE A 281 -19.54 6.66 -15.97
CA ILE A 281 -19.08 7.78 -15.15
C ILE A 281 -19.90 9.04 -15.45
N GLU A 282 -20.12 9.39 -16.73
CA GLU A 282 -20.94 10.55 -17.10
C GLU A 282 -22.40 10.41 -16.62
N ASP A 283 -23.01 9.24 -16.87
CA ASP A 283 -24.40 8.96 -16.51
C ASP A 283 -24.59 8.99 -14.98
N ASN A 284 -23.70 8.35 -14.23
CA ASN A 284 -23.70 8.36 -12.76
C ASN A 284 -23.46 9.79 -12.20
N LEU A 285 -22.52 10.55 -12.77
CA LEU A 285 -22.23 11.91 -12.31
C LEU A 285 -23.32 12.93 -12.67
N ALA A 286 -24.08 12.72 -13.75
CA ALA A 286 -25.27 13.54 -14.03
C ALA A 286 -26.31 13.40 -12.89
N ILE A 287 -26.52 12.18 -12.39
CA ILE A 287 -27.40 11.90 -11.25
C ILE A 287 -26.82 12.50 -9.96
N VAL A 288 -25.56 12.20 -9.64
CA VAL A 288 -24.92 12.62 -8.38
C VAL A 288 -24.79 14.14 -8.28
N ARG A 289 -24.41 14.85 -9.36
CA ARG A 289 -24.37 16.32 -9.37
C ARG A 289 -25.75 16.92 -9.13
N GLY A 290 -26.80 16.36 -9.72
CA GLY A 290 -28.19 16.79 -9.49
C GLY A 290 -28.72 16.51 -8.08
N ARG A 291 -28.13 15.54 -7.35
CA ARG A 291 -28.41 15.28 -5.93
C ARG A 291 -27.63 16.21 -5.00
N LEU A 292 -26.31 16.29 -5.17
CA LEU A 292 -25.41 16.99 -4.24
C LEU A 292 -25.34 18.51 -4.46
N ASN A 293 -25.62 18.99 -5.67
CA ASN A 293 -25.71 20.42 -6.02
C ASN A 293 -24.49 21.29 -5.62
N ARG A 294 -23.30 20.67 -5.55
CA ARG A 294 -22.01 21.33 -5.28
C ARG A 294 -20.92 20.85 -6.26
N PRO A 295 -19.81 21.58 -6.42
CA PRO A 295 -18.60 21.08 -7.08
C PRO A 295 -18.08 19.78 -6.43
N LEU A 296 -17.53 18.89 -7.26
CA LEU A 296 -16.89 17.64 -6.83
C LEU A 296 -15.37 17.71 -7.02
N THR A 297 -14.60 17.18 -6.08
CA THR A 297 -13.16 16.90 -6.28
C THR A 297 -13.00 15.81 -7.36
N LEU A 298 -11.80 15.62 -7.90
CA LEU A 298 -11.56 14.55 -8.88
C LEU A 298 -11.78 13.17 -8.26
N SER A 299 -11.31 12.98 -7.03
CA SER A 299 -11.53 11.76 -6.26
C SER A 299 -13.03 11.44 -6.09
N GLU A 300 -13.84 12.46 -5.81
CA GLU A 300 -15.30 12.33 -5.78
C GLU A 300 -15.91 12.02 -7.14
N LYS A 301 -15.45 12.66 -8.23
CA LYS A 301 -15.92 12.34 -9.60
C LYS A 301 -15.71 10.88 -9.94
N ILE A 302 -14.53 10.33 -9.65
CA ILE A 302 -14.25 8.92 -9.96
C ILE A 302 -15.02 8.01 -9.00
N LEU A 303 -14.98 8.20 -7.68
CA LEU A 303 -15.73 7.33 -6.74
C LEU A 303 -17.23 7.33 -7.05
N TYR A 304 -17.85 8.51 -7.16
CA TYR A 304 -19.29 8.60 -7.37
C TYR A 304 -19.70 8.18 -8.79
N GLY A 305 -18.80 8.30 -9.77
CA GLY A 305 -18.94 7.72 -11.10
C GLY A 305 -18.93 6.19 -11.14
N HIS A 306 -18.49 5.52 -10.06
CA HIS A 306 -18.41 4.06 -9.95
C HIS A 306 -19.43 3.45 -8.96
N LEU A 307 -20.44 4.21 -8.56
CA LEU A 307 -21.51 3.69 -7.68
C LEU A 307 -22.35 2.61 -8.38
N ASP A 308 -22.76 1.60 -7.60
CA ASP A 308 -23.70 0.56 -7.98
C ASP A 308 -25.14 1.10 -8.10
N ASP A 309 -25.50 2.06 -7.24
CA ASP A 309 -26.76 2.80 -7.29
C ASP A 309 -26.52 4.31 -7.04
N PRO A 310 -26.33 5.13 -8.09
CA PRO A 310 -26.16 6.58 -7.95
C PRO A 310 -27.42 7.31 -7.47
N HIS A 311 -28.61 6.68 -7.49
CA HIS A 311 -29.86 7.29 -7.03
C HIS A 311 -30.07 7.11 -5.53
N GLY A 312 -29.94 5.88 -5.02
CA GLY A 312 -30.21 5.51 -3.63
C GLY A 312 -28.99 5.55 -2.69
N GLN A 313 -27.76 5.56 -3.21
CA GLN A 313 -26.55 5.65 -2.37
C GLN A 313 -26.55 6.90 -1.50
N ASP A 314 -26.32 6.73 -0.19
CA ASP A 314 -26.01 7.80 0.75
C ASP A 314 -24.55 8.29 0.61
N ILE A 315 -24.31 9.61 0.63
CA ILE A 315 -23.01 10.21 0.29
C ILE A 315 -22.65 11.36 1.25
N GLU A 316 -22.04 11.01 2.37
CA GLU A 316 -21.46 11.91 3.36
C GLU A 316 -20.00 11.51 3.64
N ARG A 317 -19.05 12.42 3.37
CA ARG A 317 -17.61 12.22 3.61
C ARG A 317 -17.37 11.91 5.08
N GLY A 318 -16.55 10.89 5.37
CA GLY A 318 -16.25 10.47 6.74
C GLY A 318 -17.34 9.63 7.42
N THR A 319 -18.51 9.43 6.80
CA THR A 319 -19.66 8.75 7.41
C THR A 319 -20.18 7.55 6.60
N SER A 320 -20.66 7.77 5.37
CA SER A 320 -21.39 6.75 4.60
C SER A 320 -20.49 5.60 4.13
N TYR A 321 -21.07 4.42 3.86
CA TYR A 321 -20.42 3.35 3.10
C TYR A 321 -20.88 3.36 1.64
N LEU A 322 -19.98 3.70 0.72
CA LEU A 322 -20.17 3.69 -0.73
C LEU A 322 -20.14 2.25 -1.25
N LYS A 323 -21.11 1.88 -2.09
CA LYS A 323 -21.13 0.61 -2.83
C LYS A 323 -20.64 0.83 -4.24
N LEU A 324 -19.45 0.31 -4.52
CA LEU A 324 -18.66 0.63 -5.70
C LEU A 324 -18.51 -0.57 -6.64
N ARG A 325 -18.29 -0.27 -7.92
CA ARG A 325 -17.96 -1.22 -8.99
C ARG A 325 -16.57 -0.92 -9.55
N PRO A 326 -15.48 -1.44 -8.95
CA PRO A 326 -14.15 -1.38 -9.55
C PRO A 326 -14.13 -2.07 -10.92
N ASP A 327 -13.37 -1.51 -11.85
CA ASP A 327 -13.21 -2.04 -13.21
C ASP A 327 -12.30 -3.27 -13.26
N ARG A 328 -11.37 -3.40 -12.30
CA ARG A 328 -10.41 -4.50 -12.24
C ARG A 328 -9.97 -4.83 -10.81
N VAL A 329 -9.38 -6.03 -10.69
CA VAL A 329 -8.67 -6.51 -9.51
C VAL A 329 -7.20 -6.82 -9.88
N ALA A 330 -6.27 -6.64 -8.93
CA ALA A 330 -4.90 -7.14 -9.06
C ALA A 330 -4.38 -7.75 -7.75
N CYS A 331 -3.72 -8.90 -7.83
CA CYS A 331 -3.22 -9.64 -6.66
C CYS A 331 -1.74 -9.98 -6.80
N GLN A 332 -0.96 -9.89 -5.72
CA GLN A 332 0.44 -10.36 -5.69
C GLN A 332 0.53 -11.75 -5.05
N ASP A 333 1.53 -12.55 -5.41
CA ASP A 333 1.61 -13.99 -5.09
C ASP A 333 1.50 -14.33 -3.59
N ALA A 334 2.04 -13.49 -2.70
CA ALA A 334 1.93 -13.65 -1.24
C ALA A 334 0.51 -13.41 -0.67
N THR A 335 -0.43 -12.85 -1.44
CA THR A 335 -1.84 -12.66 -1.03
C THR A 335 -2.84 -13.32 -1.97
N ALA A 336 -2.50 -13.44 -3.25
CA ALA A 336 -3.25 -14.16 -4.28
C ALA A 336 -3.50 -15.63 -3.89
N GLN A 337 -2.56 -16.27 -3.19
CA GLN A 337 -2.76 -17.61 -2.64
C GLN A 337 -4.07 -17.72 -1.84
N MET A 338 -4.26 -16.83 -0.86
CA MET A 338 -5.41 -16.85 0.04
C MET A 338 -6.68 -16.27 -0.60
N ALA A 339 -6.54 -15.25 -1.45
CA ALA A 339 -7.65 -14.69 -2.22
C ALA A 339 -8.26 -15.72 -3.20
N LEU A 340 -7.43 -16.50 -3.91
CA LEU A 340 -7.91 -17.53 -4.83
C LEU A 340 -8.45 -18.76 -4.10
N LEU A 341 -7.87 -19.17 -2.96
CA LEU A 341 -8.46 -20.22 -2.12
C LEU A 341 -9.85 -19.83 -1.59
N GLN A 342 -10.06 -18.56 -1.21
CA GLN A 342 -11.40 -18.05 -0.86
C GLN A 342 -12.34 -18.01 -2.08
N PHE A 343 -11.88 -17.57 -3.24
CA PHE A 343 -12.69 -17.54 -4.48
C PHE A 343 -13.12 -18.95 -4.94
N MET A 344 -12.22 -19.94 -4.86
CA MET A 344 -12.52 -21.35 -5.10
C MET A 344 -13.65 -21.84 -4.18
N SER A 345 -13.58 -21.52 -2.88
CA SER A 345 -14.61 -21.88 -1.89
C SER A 345 -15.94 -21.14 -2.06
N ALA A 346 -15.99 -20.03 -2.81
CA ALA A 346 -17.23 -19.34 -3.17
C ALA A 346 -18.01 -20.07 -4.30
N GLY A 347 -17.36 -20.94 -5.08
CA GLY A 347 -18.01 -21.77 -6.11
C GLY A 347 -18.34 -21.04 -7.42
N MET A 348 -17.59 -19.99 -7.76
CA MET A 348 -17.78 -19.18 -8.98
C MET A 348 -16.98 -19.71 -10.17
N ASP A 349 -17.59 -19.79 -11.36
CA ASP A 349 -16.94 -20.32 -12.58
C ASP A 349 -15.85 -19.41 -13.17
N THR A 350 -15.91 -18.10 -12.92
CA THR A 350 -15.00 -17.09 -13.49
C THR A 350 -15.08 -15.79 -12.69
N ALA A 351 -14.03 -14.99 -12.70
CA ALA A 351 -14.13 -13.63 -12.16
C ALA A 351 -15.04 -12.75 -13.04
N ALA A 352 -15.82 -11.87 -12.40
CA ALA A 352 -16.75 -10.95 -13.03
C ALA A 352 -16.08 -9.70 -13.66
N VAL A 353 -14.82 -9.42 -13.31
CA VAL A 353 -14.03 -8.30 -13.84
C VAL A 353 -12.60 -8.76 -14.20
N PRO A 354 -11.91 -8.05 -15.13
CA PRO A 354 -10.49 -8.26 -15.40
C PRO A 354 -9.66 -8.35 -14.11
N THR A 355 -8.92 -9.45 -13.97
CA THR A 355 -8.19 -9.81 -12.75
C THR A 355 -6.82 -10.34 -13.12
N THR A 356 -5.77 -9.89 -12.44
CA THR A 356 -4.38 -10.30 -12.70
C THR A 356 -3.63 -10.72 -11.43
N VAL A 357 -2.89 -11.82 -11.50
CA VAL A 357 -1.94 -12.26 -10.47
C VAL A 357 -0.51 -11.97 -10.91
N HIS A 358 0.34 -11.52 -9.98
CA HIS A 358 1.74 -11.14 -10.19
C HIS A 358 2.66 -11.88 -9.23
N CYS A 359 3.79 -12.43 -9.71
CA CYS A 359 4.73 -13.22 -8.90
C CYS A 359 6.01 -12.46 -8.55
N ASP A 360 5.96 -11.69 -7.46
CA ASP A 360 6.96 -10.70 -7.07
C ASP A 360 7.38 -10.73 -5.58
N HIS A 361 6.62 -11.38 -4.68
CA HIS A 361 6.93 -11.43 -3.24
C HIS A 361 7.65 -12.71 -2.79
N LEU A 362 7.78 -13.72 -3.65
CA LEU A 362 8.44 -15.00 -3.31
C LEU A 362 9.85 -15.19 -3.91
N ILE A 363 10.45 -14.11 -4.44
CA ILE A 363 11.82 -14.09 -4.99
C ILE A 363 12.75 -13.40 -3.99
N GLU A 364 13.66 -14.18 -3.41
CA GLU A 364 14.59 -13.73 -2.37
C GLU A 364 15.95 -13.34 -2.96
N ALA A 365 16.38 -12.11 -2.67
CA ALA A 365 17.68 -11.59 -3.09
C ALA A 365 18.82 -12.26 -2.31
N GLN A 366 19.83 -12.76 -3.02
CA GLN A 366 21.01 -13.42 -2.42
C GLN A 366 22.28 -13.18 -3.25
N ILE A 367 22.28 -13.53 -4.54
CA ILE A 367 23.49 -13.52 -5.41
C ILE A 367 23.27 -12.93 -6.81
N GLY A 368 22.13 -12.29 -7.07
CA GLY A 368 21.86 -11.53 -8.29
C GLY A 368 20.77 -12.14 -9.18
N GLY A 369 20.08 -11.27 -9.93
CA GLY A 369 18.72 -11.52 -10.41
C GLY A 369 18.47 -12.84 -11.14
N VAL A 370 19.33 -13.23 -12.08
CA VAL A 370 19.16 -14.48 -12.86
C VAL A 370 19.19 -15.73 -11.97
N LYS A 371 20.11 -15.76 -10.98
CA LYS A 371 20.27 -16.91 -10.08
C LYS A 371 19.19 -16.92 -8.99
N ASP A 372 18.89 -15.76 -8.45
CA ASP A 372 17.85 -15.58 -7.42
C ASP A 372 16.46 -15.95 -7.98
N LEU A 373 16.17 -15.59 -9.24
CA LEU A 373 14.95 -15.97 -9.94
C LEU A 373 14.86 -17.49 -10.19
N ALA A 374 15.92 -18.12 -10.72
CA ALA A 374 15.94 -19.57 -10.95
C ALA A 374 15.70 -20.35 -9.65
N ARG A 375 16.43 -19.97 -8.58
CA ARG A 375 16.26 -20.51 -7.22
C ARG A 375 14.83 -20.33 -6.68
N ALA A 376 14.22 -19.17 -6.92
CA ALA A 376 12.85 -18.90 -6.49
C ALA A 376 11.81 -19.73 -7.26
N ILE A 377 12.02 -19.98 -8.56
CA ILE A 377 11.17 -20.86 -9.38
C ILE A 377 11.18 -22.30 -8.83
N ASP A 378 12.35 -22.83 -8.49
CA ASP A 378 12.47 -24.18 -7.90
C ASP A 378 11.84 -24.26 -6.50
N ILE A 379 12.16 -23.32 -5.59
CA ILE A 379 11.69 -23.32 -4.20
C ILE A 379 10.19 -23.09 -4.08
N ASN A 380 9.58 -22.34 -5.00
CA ASN A 380 8.16 -21.98 -4.95
C ASN A 380 7.31 -22.64 -6.03
N LYS A 381 7.85 -23.66 -6.73
CA LYS A 381 7.17 -24.30 -7.87
C LYS A 381 5.72 -24.70 -7.59
N GLU A 382 5.44 -25.31 -6.43
CA GLU A 382 4.07 -25.70 -6.04
C GLU A 382 3.11 -24.51 -5.96
N VAL A 383 3.56 -23.37 -5.43
CA VAL A 383 2.77 -22.13 -5.34
C VAL A 383 2.58 -21.50 -6.72
N TYR A 384 3.61 -21.50 -7.55
CA TYR A 384 3.52 -20.97 -8.92
C TYR A 384 2.64 -21.85 -9.83
N ASP A 385 2.72 -23.19 -9.70
CA ASP A 385 1.83 -24.15 -10.37
C ASP A 385 0.37 -23.92 -9.95
N PHE A 386 0.12 -23.72 -8.65
CA PHE A 386 -1.21 -23.38 -8.12
C PHE A 386 -1.74 -22.07 -8.72
N LEU A 387 -0.96 -20.98 -8.65
CA LEU A 387 -1.40 -19.68 -9.14
C LEU A 387 -1.61 -19.70 -10.67
N ALA A 388 -0.73 -20.33 -11.43
CA ALA A 388 -0.85 -20.47 -12.89
C ALA A 388 -2.06 -21.33 -13.32
N THR A 389 -2.40 -22.38 -12.56
CA THR A 389 -3.57 -23.23 -12.86
C THR A 389 -4.88 -22.62 -12.36
N ALA A 390 -4.89 -21.95 -11.21
CA ALA A 390 -6.06 -21.25 -10.68
C ALA A 390 -6.45 -20.05 -11.56
N THR A 391 -5.49 -19.22 -11.97
CA THR A 391 -5.72 -18.11 -12.90
C THR A 391 -6.27 -18.59 -14.24
N ALA A 392 -5.63 -19.61 -14.84
CA ALA A 392 -6.14 -20.26 -16.05
C ALA A 392 -7.56 -20.84 -15.86
N LYS A 393 -7.87 -21.42 -14.69
CA LYS A 393 -9.21 -21.97 -14.41
C LYS A 393 -10.27 -20.88 -14.34
N TYR A 394 -10.01 -19.78 -13.64
CA TYR A 394 -11.02 -18.76 -13.32
C TYR A 394 -11.03 -17.53 -14.25
N GLY A 395 -10.30 -17.59 -15.37
CA GLY A 395 -10.32 -16.54 -16.41
C GLY A 395 -9.45 -15.32 -16.08
N LEU A 396 -8.43 -15.51 -15.24
CA LEU A 396 -7.55 -14.44 -14.75
C LEU A 396 -6.23 -14.43 -15.54
N GLY A 397 -5.60 -13.26 -15.68
CA GLY A 397 -4.24 -13.15 -16.22
C GLY A 397 -3.18 -13.50 -15.16
N PHE A 398 -2.05 -14.06 -15.59
CA PHE A 398 -0.95 -14.45 -14.70
C PHE A 398 0.39 -13.93 -15.23
N TRP A 399 1.09 -13.15 -14.41
CA TRP A 399 2.45 -12.70 -14.67
C TRP A 399 3.43 -13.61 -13.93
N LYS A 400 4.26 -14.31 -14.70
CA LYS A 400 5.23 -15.31 -14.22
C LYS A 400 6.29 -14.68 -13.30
N PRO A 401 6.95 -15.47 -12.45
CA PRO A 401 8.08 -15.00 -11.64
C PRO A 401 9.12 -14.26 -12.50
N GLY A 402 9.58 -13.10 -12.03
CA GLY A 402 10.55 -12.25 -12.74
C GLY A 402 9.95 -11.30 -13.78
N SER A 403 8.64 -11.31 -14.00
CA SER A 403 7.91 -10.31 -14.81
C SER A 403 8.10 -8.86 -14.33
N GLY A 404 8.14 -8.67 -13.01
CA GLY A 404 8.10 -7.36 -12.39
C GLY A 404 7.24 -7.31 -11.15
N ILE A 405 7.35 -6.20 -10.45
CA ILE A 405 6.56 -5.87 -9.26
C ILE A 405 5.18 -5.38 -9.71
N ILE A 406 4.14 -5.89 -9.04
CA ILE A 406 2.72 -5.66 -9.35
C ILE A 406 2.38 -4.21 -9.73
N HIS A 407 2.87 -3.23 -8.98
CA HIS A 407 2.53 -1.81 -9.17
C HIS A 407 3.18 -1.18 -10.40
N GLN A 408 4.37 -1.65 -10.79
CA GLN A 408 5.04 -1.20 -12.01
C GLN A 408 4.32 -1.79 -13.25
N ILE A 409 4.03 -3.09 -13.22
CA ILE A 409 3.26 -3.77 -14.28
C ILE A 409 1.87 -3.14 -14.42
N ILE A 410 1.21 -2.78 -13.31
CA ILE A 410 -0.06 -2.03 -13.32
C ILE A 410 0.10 -0.68 -14.02
N LEU A 411 1.10 0.14 -13.64
CA LEU A 411 1.31 1.44 -14.25
C LEU A 411 1.56 1.32 -15.77
N GLU A 412 2.39 0.36 -16.17
CA GLU A 412 2.80 0.11 -17.56
C GLU A 412 1.69 -0.47 -18.46
N ASN A 413 0.78 -1.27 -17.91
CA ASN A 413 -0.17 -2.05 -18.72
C ASN A 413 -1.66 -1.76 -18.43
N TYR A 414 -2.02 -1.48 -17.17
CA TYR A 414 -3.40 -1.64 -16.67
C TYR A 414 -4.04 -0.39 -16.07
N ALA A 415 -3.26 0.56 -15.59
CA ALA A 415 -3.75 1.82 -15.07
C ALA A 415 -4.18 2.75 -16.21
N PHE A 416 -5.29 3.48 -16.02
CA PHE A 416 -5.76 4.49 -16.95
C PHE A 416 -6.51 5.63 -16.23
N PRO A 417 -6.49 6.86 -16.77
CA PRO A 417 -7.18 8.00 -16.16
C PRO A 417 -8.68 7.74 -15.98
N GLY A 418 -9.21 8.00 -14.79
CA GLY A 418 -10.63 7.89 -14.48
C GLY A 418 -11.13 6.49 -14.11
N GLY A 419 -10.30 5.45 -14.17
CA GLY A 419 -10.70 4.11 -13.74
C GLY A 419 -10.74 3.94 -12.22
N LEU A 420 -11.42 2.88 -11.76
CA LEU A 420 -11.38 2.42 -10.37
C LEU A 420 -10.82 1.00 -10.29
N MET A 421 -9.84 0.75 -9.41
CA MET A 421 -9.37 -0.59 -9.10
C MET A 421 -9.16 -0.83 -7.61
N ILE A 422 -9.17 -2.11 -7.24
CA ILE A 422 -8.67 -2.59 -5.96
C ILE A 422 -7.51 -3.56 -6.19
N GLY A 423 -6.59 -3.62 -5.23
CA GLY A 423 -5.48 -4.57 -5.26
C GLY A 423 -5.16 -5.14 -3.88
N THR A 424 -4.74 -6.39 -3.80
CA THR A 424 -4.48 -7.08 -2.51
C THR A 424 -3.18 -6.64 -1.82
N ASP A 425 -2.68 -5.46 -2.15
CA ASP A 425 -1.44 -4.88 -1.66
C ASP A 425 -1.63 -3.42 -1.20
N SER A 426 -0.87 -2.99 -0.19
CA SER A 426 -0.97 -1.62 0.36
C SER A 426 -0.55 -0.53 -0.61
N HIS A 427 0.35 -0.81 -1.56
CA HIS A 427 0.95 0.21 -2.44
C HIS A 427 0.25 0.35 -3.79
N THR A 428 -0.91 -0.28 -3.94
CA THR A 428 -1.84 -0.14 -5.08
C THR A 428 -2.14 1.33 -5.47
N PRO A 429 -2.16 2.32 -4.55
CA PRO A 429 -2.26 3.75 -4.88
C PRO A 429 -1.22 4.29 -5.89
N ASN A 430 -0.14 3.56 -6.20
CA ASN A 430 0.81 3.86 -7.28
C ASN A 430 0.13 4.25 -8.61
N ALA A 431 -0.97 3.60 -8.97
CA ALA A 431 -1.72 3.89 -10.21
C ALA A 431 -2.44 5.26 -10.21
N GLY A 432 -2.53 5.93 -9.05
CA GLY A 432 -2.99 7.33 -8.93
C GLY A 432 -2.08 8.32 -9.65
N GLY A 433 -0.82 7.96 -9.91
CA GLY A 433 0.09 8.71 -10.78
C GLY A 433 -0.30 8.72 -12.27
N LEU A 434 -1.25 7.86 -12.65
CA LEU A 434 -1.87 7.83 -13.98
C LEU A 434 -3.39 8.14 -13.92
N GLY A 435 -3.82 8.87 -12.88
CA GLY A 435 -5.17 9.40 -12.75
C GLY A 435 -6.26 8.37 -12.41
N MET A 436 -5.86 7.20 -11.91
CA MET A 436 -6.77 6.10 -11.52
C MET A 436 -6.99 6.11 -10.00
N ILE A 437 -8.22 5.83 -9.52
CA ILE A 437 -8.39 5.48 -8.10
C ILE A 437 -8.02 4.01 -7.91
N ALA A 438 -7.06 3.75 -7.03
CA ALA A 438 -6.45 2.43 -6.89
C ALA A 438 -6.22 2.10 -5.42
N CYS A 439 -7.14 1.35 -4.81
CA CYS A 439 -7.19 1.17 -3.36
C CYS A 439 -6.60 -0.18 -2.91
N GLY A 440 -5.74 -0.16 -1.89
CA GLY A 440 -5.26 -1.38 -1.24
C GLY A 440 -6.33 -2.04 -0.36
N VAL A 441 -6.47 -3.36 -0.45
CA VAL A 441 -7.50 -4.15 0.25
C VAL A 441 -6.99 -5.54 0.67
N GLY A 442 -7.75 -6.27 1.50
CA GLY A 442 -7.52 -7.70 1.75
C GLY A 442 -8.03 -8.60 0.62
N GLY A 443 -7.66 -9.88 0.63
CA GLY A 443 -8.11 -10.86 -0.38
C GLY A 443 -9.63 -11.04 -0.40
N ALA A 444 -10.29 -11.04 0.75
CA ALA A 444 -11.75 -11.14 0.84
C ALA A 444 -12.52 -9.97 0.14
N ASP A 445 -11.95 -8.77 0.07
CA ASP A 445 -12.51 -7.64 -0.69
C ASP A 445 -12.30 -7.83 -2.21
N ALA A 446 -11.15 -8.39 -2.61
CA ALA A 446 -10.92 -8.81 -3.99
C ALA A 446 -11.89 -9.93 -4.42
N VAL A 447 -12.21 -10.85 -3.50
CA VAL A 447 -13.18 -11.94 -3.73
C VAL A 447 -14.60 -11.42 -3.96
N ASP A 448 -15.06 -10.39 -3.22
CA ASP A 448 -16.35 -9.73 -3.50
C ASP A 448 -16.41 -9.26 -4.97
N VAL A 449 -15.41 -8.51 -5.42
CA VAL A 449 -15.41 -7.91 -6.77
C VAL A 449 -15.22 -8.97 -7.86
N MET A 450 -14.35 -9.96 -7.64
CA MET A 450 -14.26 -11.14 -8.52
C MET A 450 -15.59 -11.90 -8.58
N ALA A 451 -16.37 -11.95 -7.49
CA ALA A 451 -17.69 -12.60 -7.46
C ALA A 451 -18.83 -11.69 -7.97
N GLY A 452 -18.55 -10.47 -8.44
CA GLY A 452 -19.57 -9.54 -8.95
C GLY A 452 -20.43 -8.88 -7.87
N ILE A 453 -19.93 -8.80 -6.63
CA ILE A 453 -20.56 -8.11 -5.50
C ILE A 453 -20.01 -6.67 -5.42
N PRO A 454 -20.83 -5.65 -5.07
CA PRO A 454 -20.35 -4.29 -4.88
C PRO A 454 -19.35 -4.22 -3.71
N TRP A 455 -18.21 -3.56 -3.94
CA TRP A 455 -17.21 -3.32 -2.88
C TRP A 455 -17.67 -2.18 -1.98
N GLU A 456 -17.59 -2.37 -0.66
CA GLU A 456 -17.95 -1.34 0.33
C GLU A 456 -16.73 -0.53 0.76
N LEU A 457 -16.72 0.76 0.43
CA LEU A 457 -15.70 1.72 0.89
C LEU A 457 -16.35 2.79 1.77
N LYS A 458 -15.81 3.02 2.98
CA LYS A 458 -16.20 4.18 3.79
C LYS A 458 -15.85 5.46 3.01
N CYS A 459 -16.83 6.33 2.78
CA CYS A 459 -16.74 7.53 1.94
C CYS A 459 -15.59 8.42 2.43
N PRO A 460 -14.51 8.60 1.64
CA PRO A 460 -13.34 9.33 2.13
C PRO A 460 -13.60 10.82 2.33
N THR A 461 -12.84 11.43 3.24
CA THR A 461 -12.50 12.86 3.15
C THR A 461 -11.45 13.09 2.07
N VAL A 462 -11.20 14.34 1.68
CA VAL A 462 -10.23 14.69 0.63
C VAL A 462 -9.24 15.74 1.13
N ILE A 463 -7.95 15.38 1.14
CA ILE A 463 -6.83 16.28 1.47
C ILE A 463 -6.27 16.81 0.15
N GLY A 464 -6.38 18.11 -0.09
CA GLY A 464 -5.82 18.77 -1.26
C GLY A 464 -4.36 19.17 -1.04
N VAL A 465 -3.42 18.65 -1.83
CA VAL A 465 -2.01 19.08 -1.77
C VAL A 465 -1.70 20.01 -2.94
N ASN A 466 -1.58 21.31 -2.66
CA ASN A 466 -1.34 22.36 -3.64
C ASN A 466 0.16 22.50 -3.95
N LEU A 467 0.59 21.94 -5.07
CA LEU A 467 1.94 22.03 -5.59
C LEU A 467 2.10 23.29 -6.43
N HIS A 468 3.12 24.08 -6.13
CA HIS A 468 3.50 25.26 -6.90
C HIS A 468 5.03 25.37 -7.03
N GLY A 469 5.52 26.26 -7.91
CA GLY A 469 6.92 26.22 -8.34
C GLY A 469 7.19 25.01 -9.25
N LYS A 470 8.45 24.54 -9.26
CA LYS A 470 8.92 23.35 -9.98
C LYS A 470 10.09 22.69 -9.24
N ILE A 471 10.23 21.36 -9.37
CA ILE A 471 11.42 20.64 -8.90
C ILE A 471 12.66 21.00 -9.75
N SER A 472 13.85 20.86 -9.17
CA SER A 472 15.13 21.10 -9.85
C SER A 472 16.34 20.47 -9.13
N GLY A 473 17.37 20.14 -9.90
CA GLY A 473 18.65 19.64 -9.38
C GLY A 473 18.52 18.27 -8.72
N TRP A 474 18.89 18.20 -7.44
CA TRP A 474 18.78 16.99 -6.61
C TRP A 474 17.36 16.71 -6.09
N THR A 475 16.44 17.67 -6.12
CA THR A 475 15.07 17.48 -5.63
C THR A 475 14.25 16.68 -6.64
N THR A 476 13.62 15.61 -6.17
CA THR A 476 12.87 14.63 -6.95
C THR A 476 11.39 14.58 -6.54
N PRO A 477 10.52 13.89 -7.31
CA PRO A 477 9.15 13.60 -6.88
C PRO A 477 9.06 12.86 -5.53
N LYS A 478 10.06 12.03 -5.19
CA LYS A 478 10.12 11.31 -3.91
C LYS A 478 10.16 12.25 -2.71
N ASP A 479 10.87 13.37 -2.83
CA ASP A 479 11.02 14.34 -1.76
C ASP A 479 9.69 15.05 -1.42
N VAL A 480 8.78 15.15 -2.39
CA VAL A 480 7.41 15.69 -2.17
C VAL A 480 6.63 14.81 -1.21
N ILE A 481 6.62 13.49 -1.42
CA ILE A 481 5.89 12.56 -0.53
C ILE A 481 6.62 12.32 0.80
N LEU A 482 7.97 12.34 0.81
CA LEU A 482 8.74 12.36 2.07
C LEU A 482 8.40 13.60 2.92
N LYS A 483 8.19 14.76 2.27
CA LYS A 483 7.75 15.99 2.94
C LYS A 483 6.30 15.92 3.41
N VAL A 484 5.37 15.42 2.59
CA VAL A 484 3.95 15.21 2.98
C VAL A 484 3.86 14.24 4.16
N ALA A 485 4.64 13.16 4.18
CA ALA A 485 4.69 12.22 5.29
C ALA A 485 5.11 12.90 6.59
N GLY A 486 6.14 13.76 6.56
CA GLY A 486 6.55 14.57 7.71
C GLY A 486 5.57 15.66 8.15
N ILE A 487 4.57 16.01 7.32
CA ILE A 487 3.51 16.97 7.67
C ILE A 487 2.30 16.24 8.26
N LEU A 488 1.90 15.10 7.69
CA LEU A 488 0.69 14.37 8.08
C LEU A 488 0.93 13.28 9.14
N THR A 489 2.16 12.80 9.33
CA THR A 489 2.51 11.58 10.09
C THR A 489 1.89 10.30 9.51
N VAL A 490 2.27 9.12 10.03
CA VAL A 490 1.67 7.81 9.68
C VAL A 490 0.15 7.72 9.93
N LYS A 491 -0.48 8.71 10.59
CA LYS A 491 -1.91 8.75 10.89
C LYS A 491 -2.72 9.75 10.04
N GLY A 492 -2.14 10.83 9.54
CA GLY A 492 -2.91 12.00 9.06
C GLY A 492 -3.72 11.80 7.77
N GLY A 493 -3.39 10.78 6.96
CA GLY A 493 -4.19 10.41 5.79
C GLY A 493 -5.35 9.44 6.10
N THR A 494 -5.48 8.95 7.34
CA THR A 494 -6.40 7.84 7.67
C THR A 494 -7.85 8.15 7.32
N GLY A 495 -8.39 7.39 6.35
CA GLY A 495 -9.77 7.56 5.88
C GLY A 495 -9.96 8.68 4.86
N ALA A 496 -8.89 9.38 4.44
CA ALA A 496 -8.91 10.37 3.38
C ALA A 496 -8.43 9.78 2.03
N ILE A 497 -8.65 10.53 0.95
CA ILE A 497 -7.86 10.45 -0.28
C ILE A 497 -7.00 11.72 -0.37
N VAL A 498 -5.74 11.58 -0.79
CA VAL A 498 -4.87 12.74 -1.08
C VAL A 498 -4.95 13.07 -2.56
N GLU A 499 -5.39 14.29 -2.87
CA GLU A 499 -5.58 14.78 -4.23
C GLU A 499 -4.58 15.91 -4.51
N TYR A 500 -3.66 15.67 -5.44
CA TYR A 500 -2.59 16.62 -5.77
C TYR A 500 -3.07 17.61 -6.83
N MET A 501 -2.91 18.90 -6.56
CA MET A 501 -3.41 20.01 -7.38
C MET A 501 -2.36 21.12 -7.52
N GLY A 502 -2.71 22.19 -8.25
CA GLY A 502 -1.85 23.36 -8.44
C GLY A 502 -0.90 23.26 -9.64
N PRO A 503 -0.28 24.39 -10.05
CA PRO A 503 0.52 24.47 -11.27
C PRO A 503 1.82 23.65 -11.25
N GLY A 504 2.30 23.27 -10.06
CA GLY A 504 3.50 22.44 -9.90
C GLY A 504 3.34 21.01 -10.43
N VAL A 505 2.10 20.53 -10.58
CA VAL A 505 1.78 19.18 -11.11
C VAL A 505 2.38 18.98 -12.51
N GLU A 506 2.37 19.99 -13.39
CA GLU A 506 2.93 19.89 -14.75
C GLU A 506 4.47 19.79 -14.80
N SER A 507 5.15 19.99 -13.66
CA SER A 507 6.59 19.81 -13.52
C SER A 507 7.00 18.39 -13.13
N LEU A 508 6.05 17.52 -12.79
CA LEU A 508 6.28 16.14 -12.39
C LEU A 508 6.03 15.17 -13.55
N SER A 509 6.87 14.14 -13.66
CA SER A 509 6.68 13.03 -14.60
C SER A 509 5.51 12.12 -14.22
N CYS A 510 5.02 11.30 -15.14
CA CYS A 510 3.98 10.30 -14.81
C CYS A 510 4.46 9.27 -13.77
N THR A 511 5.72 8.88 -13.86
CA THR A 511 6.41 7.98 -12.93
C THR A 511 6.66 8.64 -11.58
N GLY A 512 7.02 9.93 -11.57
CA GLY A 512 7.14 10.73 -10.35
C GLY A 512 5.82 10.95 -9.61
N MET A 513 4.73 11.19 -10.36
CA MET A 513 3.38 11.21 -9.79
C MET A 513 3.01 9.84 -9.18
N ALA A 514 3.44 8.73 -9.80
CA ALA A 514 3.24 7.39 -9.25
C ALA A 514 4.06 7.15 -7.97
N THR A 515 5.34 7.55 -7.93
CA THR A 515 6.18 7.56 -6.71
C THR A 515 5.48 8.26 -5.55
N ILE A 516 4.88 9.42 -5.82
CA ILE A 516 4.16 10.22 -4.80
C ILE A 516 2.90 9.50 -4.33
N CYS A 517 2.08 8.95 -5.24
CA CYS A 517 0.87 8.25 -4.83
C CYS A 517 1.13 6.91 -4.14
N ASN A 518 2.18 6.18 -4.55
CA ASN A 518 2.65 4.94 -3.94
C ASN A 518 2.85 5.11 -2.42
N MET A 519 3.72 6.04 -2.03
CA MET A 519 4.08 6.27 -0.63
C MET A 519 3.01 7.09 0.14
N GLY A 520 1.90 7.47 -0.51
CA GLY A 520 0.67 7.88 0.17
C GLY A 520 0.05 6.78 1.05
N ALA A 521 0.42 5.52 0.85
CA ALA A 521 0.05 4.42 1.74
C ALA A 521 0.67 4.55 3.16
N GLU A 522 1.81 5.22 3.30
CA GLU A 522 2.55 5.32 4.57
C GLU A 522 1.94 6.32 5.56
N ILE A 523 1.12 7.27 5.08
CA ILE A 523 0.32 8.19 5.90
C ILE A 523 -1.08 7.65 6.24
N GLY A 524 -1.37 6.40 5.87
CA GLY A 524 -2.68 5.76 6.09
C GLY A 524 -3.78 6.13 5.08
N ALA A 525 -3.44 6.80 3.96
CA ALA A 525 -4.43 7.22 2.96
C ALA A 525 -5.17 6.03 2.32
N THR A 526 -6.43 6.26 1.96
CA THR A 526 -7.26 5.28 1.23
C THR A 526 -6.71 5.02 -0.17
N THR A 527 -6.35 6.10 -0.85
CA THR A 527 -5.47 6.17 -2.02
C THR A 527 -4.90 7.60 -2.10
N SER A 528 -4.02 7.84 -3.06
CA SER A 528 -3.59 9.17 -3.51
C SER A 528 -3.75 9.27 -5.01
N MET A 529 -3.94 10.46 -5.59
CA MET A 529 -4.04 10.62 -7.05
C MET A 529 -3.71 12.03 -7.59
N PHE A 530 -3.41 12.09 -8.89
CA PHE A 530 -3.22 13.33 -9.67
C PHE A 530 -4.30 13.48 -10.77
N PRO A 531 -4.58 14.70 -11.23
CA PRO A 531 -5.48 14.97 -12.35
C PRO A 531 -4.88 14.63 -13.72
N PHE A 532 -5.74 14.29 -14.69
CA PHE A 532 -5.28 13.90 -16.02
C PHE A 532 -4.62 15.07 -16.75
N ASN A 533 -3.33 14.90 -17.06
CA ASN A 533 -2.49 15.91 -17.70
C ASN A 533 -1.71 15.35 -18.90
N ARG A 534 -0.89 16.22 -19.50
CA ARG A 534 -0.05 15.84 -20.65
C ARG A 534 0.94 14.73 -20.31
N ARG A 535 1.52 14.71 -19.11
CA ARG A 535 2.55 13.74 -18.69
C ARG A 535 2.00 12.32 -18.68
N MET A 536 0.77 12.15 -18.20
CA MET A 536 0.01 10.91 -18.30
C MET A 536 -0.22 10.47 -19.75
N ALA A 537 -0.56 11.42 -20.64
CA ALA A 537 -0.75 11.13 -22.07
C ALA A 537 0.57 10.72 -22.75
N ASP A 538 1.68 11.42 -22.49
CA ASP A 538 3.00 11.12 -23.05
C ASP A 538 3.53 9.76 -22.55
N TYR A 539 3.29 9.38 -21.29
CA TYR A 539 3.58 8.03 -20.76
C TYR A 539 2.69 6.94 -21.36
N LEU A 540 1.38 7.18 -21.53
CA LEU A 540 0.48 6.27 -22.25
C LEU A 540 0.93 6.05 -23.69
N ASN A 541 1.40 7.10 -24.39
CA ASN A 541 1.96 6.98 -25.73
C ASN A 541 3.23 6.10 -25.73
N ALA A 542 4.18 6.34 -24.82
CA ALA A 542 5.42 5.55 -24.72
C ALA A 542 5.16 4.07 -24.39
N THR A 543 4.11 3.77 -23.61
CA THR A 543 3.64 2.42 -23.28
C THR A 543 2.64 1.84 -24.31
N LYS A 544 2.59 2.40 -25.53
CA LYS A 544 1.79 1.90 -26.68
C LYS A 544 0.25 1.90 -26.45
N ARG A 545 -0.22 2.75 -25.52
CA ARG A 545 -1.63 2.96 -25.11
C ARG A 545 -2.17 4.31 -25.59
N GLN A 546 -1.68 4.83 -26.73
CA GLN A 546 -2.08 6.12 -27.32
C GLN A 546 -3.58 6.31 -27.50
N ASP A 547 -4.36 5.25 -27.68
CA ASP A 547 -5.81 5.34 -27.88
C ASP A 547 -6.58 5.52 -26.55
N ILE A 548 -6.01 5.05 -25.43
CA ILE A 548 -6.46 5.42 -24.08
C ILE A 548 -6.18 6.91 -23.85
N ALA A 549 -5.00 7.42 -24.22
CA ALA A 549 -4.65 8.83 -24.08
C ALA A 549 -5.61 9.76 -24.86
N LYS A 550 -5.94 9.41 -26.11
CA LYS A 550 -6.93 10.14 -26.94
C LYS A 550 -8.33 10.13 -26.31
N TYR A 551 -8.76 9.00 -25.76
CA TYR A 551 -10.09 8.84 -25.17
C TYR A 551 -10.22 9.56 -23.82
N ALA A 552 -9.18 9.50 -22.97
CA ALA A 552 -9.08 10.32 -21.76
C ALA A 552 -9.11 11.83 -22.11
N GLN A 553 -8.43 12.24 -23.18
CA GLN A 553 -8.45 13.63 -23.66
C GLN A 553 -9.84 14.09 -24.14
N GLN A 554 -10.71 13.18 -24.61
CA GLN A 554 -12.11 13.47 -24.95
C GLN A 554 -13.02 13.57 -23.71
N PHE A 555 -12.59 13.04 -22.56
CA PHE A 555 -13.35 12.97 -21.31
C PHE A 555 -12.78 13.88 -20.19
N SER A 556 -11.83 14.76 -20.53
CA SER A 556 -10.99 15.46 -19.55
C SER A 556 -11.74 16.36 -18.56
N HIS A 557 -12.96 16.79 -18.85
CA HIS A 557 -13.83 17.56 -17.95
C HIS A 557 -14.25 16.78 -16.68
N ASN A 558 -14.27 15.45 -16.75
CA ASN A 558 -14.52 14.57 -15.61
C ASN A 558 -13.24 13.92 -15.05
N LEU A 559 -12.07 14.18 -15.66
CA LEU A 559 -10.74 13.72 -15.22
C LEU A 559 -9.89 14.83 -14.56
N GLN A 560 -10.56 15.91 -14.19
CA GLN A 560 -10.06 17.09 -13.48
C GLN A 560 -11.06 17.40 -12.35
N ALA A 561 -10.66 18.06 -11.26
CA ALA A 561 -11.60 18.53 -10.24
C ALA A 561 -12.61 19.55 -10.82
N ASP A 562 -13.82 19.67 -10.25
CA ASP A 562 -14.70 20.80 -10.61
C ASP A 562 -14.11 22.12 -10.07
N LYS A 563 -14.38 23.23 -10.77
CA LYS A 563 -13.94 24.55 -10.31
C LYS A 563 -14.55 24.86 -8.94
N ASN A 564 -13.72 25.29 -7.99
CA ASN A 564 -14.07 25.53 -6.60
C ASN A 564 -14.52 24.25 -5.85
N ALA A 565 -13.97 23.08 -6.19
CA ALA A 565 -14.10 21.89 -5.35
C ALA A 565 -13.53 22.11 -3.94
N GLU A 566 -14.24 21.60 -2.93
CA GLU A 566 -13.91 21.79 -1.51
C GLU A 566 -13.11 20.59 -0.97
N TYR A 567 -12.01 20.87 -0.28
CA TYR A 567 -11.14 19.88 0.37
C TYR A 567 -11.28 20.03 1.89
N ASP A 568 -11.32 18.90 2.60
CA ASP A 568 -11.48 18.88 4.06
C ASP A 568 -10.21 19.39 4.79
N GLN A 569 -9.06 19.31 4.11
CA GLN A 569 -7.78 19.90 4.49
C GLN A 569 -7.02 20.33 3.24
N VAL A 570 -6.22 21.40 3.32
CA VAL A 570 -5.28 21.82 2.28
C VAL A 570 -3.86 21.87 2.84
N ILE A 571 -2.88 21.46 2.04
CA ILE A 571 -1.43 21.55 2.33
C ILE A 571 -0.75 22.20 1.12
N ASP A 572 0.02 23.27 1.35
CA ASP A 572 0.80 23.95 0.32
C ASP A 572 2.25 23.46 0.30
N ILE A 573 2.79 23.17 -0.90
CA ILE A 573 4.21 22.82 -1.10
C ILE A 573 4.79 23.59 -2.27
N ASN A 574 5.82 24.40 -1.98
CA ASN A 574 6.66 25.04 -2.97
C ASN A 574 7.77 24.09 -3.44
N LEU A 575 7.60 23.50 -4.62
CA LEU A 575 8.56 22.58 -5.24
C LEU A 575 9.92 23.22 -5.53
N SER A 576 10.00 24.55 -5.61
CA SER A 576 11.25 25.30 -5.85
C SER A 576 12.00 25.71 -4.58
N GLU A 577 11.41 25.52 -3.40
CA GLU A 577 12.07 25.64 -2.09
C GLU A 577 12.29 24.29 -1.40
N LEU A 578 11.69 23.22 -1.94
CA LEU A 578 11.90 21.85 -1.48
C LEU A 578 13.32 21.38 -1.81
N GLU A 579 14.12 21.10 -0.79
CA GLU A 579 15.39 20.36 -0.90
C GLU A 579 15.17 18.84 -0.75
N PRO A 580 16.15 17.98 -1.09
CA PRO A 580 16.04 16.54 -0.88
C PRO A 580 15.80 16.17 0.58
N HIS A 581 15.09 15.07 0.83
CA HIS A 581 14.71 14.59 2.16
C HIS A 581 15.14 13.14 2.38
N ILE A 582 15.37 12.80 3.65
CA ILE A 582 15.63 11.44 4.13
C ILE A 582 14.74 11.21 5.36
N ASN A 583 13.94 10.14 5.35
CA ASN A 583 13.05 9.80 6.47
C ASN A 583 13.50 8.50 7.14
N GLY A 584 13.47 8.43 8.48
CA GLY A 584 13.86 7.25 9.26
C GLY A 584 14.46 7.60 10.63
N PRO A 585 14.94 6.61 11.42
CA PRO A 585 15.33 5.24 11.01
C PRO A 585 14.27 4.13 11.15
N PHE A 586 13.13 4.37 11.81
CA PHE A 586 12.15 3.33 12.16
C PHE A 586 10.70 3.65 11.76
N THR A 587 10.47 4.77 11.08
CA THR A 587 9.16 5.24 10.65
C THR A 587 9.29 6.13 9.40
N PRO A 588 8.34 6.09 8.45
CA PRO A 588 8.46 6.79 7.16
C PRO A 588 8.12 8.29 7.25
N ASP A 589 7.67 8.78 8.41
CA ASP A 589 7.27 10.17 8.67
C ASP A 589 8.29 10.99 9.48
N LEU A 590 9.37 10.38 10.01
CA LEU A 590 10.45 11.12 10.67
C LEU A 590 11.33 11.82 9.62
N ALA A 591 10.80 12.89 9.04
CA ALA A 591 11.34 13.53 7.85
C ALA A 591 12.43 14.56 8.15
N THR A 592 13.63 14.33 7.60
CA THR A 592 14.79 15.20 7.78
C THR A 592 15.26 15.74 6.43
N PRO A 593 15.33 17.08 6.23
CA PRO A 593 15.94 17.66 5.04
C PRO A 593 17.44 17.30 4.97
N LEU A 594 17.96 17.05 3.76
CA LEU A 594 19.34 16.60 3.54
C LEU A 594 20.39 17.55 4.14
N SER A 595 20.16 18.87 4.07
CA SER A 595 21.00 19.89 4.73
C SER A 595 21.21 19.69 6.25
N LYS A 596 20.28 18.99 6.93
CA LYS A 596 20.27 18.78 8.39
C LYS A 596 20.58 17.34 8.79
N PHE A 597 20.51 16.38 7.86
CA PHE A 597 20.60 14.95 8.18
C PHE A 597 21.95 14.57 8.81
N ALA A 598 23.06 15.17 8.36
CA ALA A 598 24.39 14.95 8.94
C ALA A 598 24.56 15.48 10.38
N ALA A 599 23.65 16.33 10.87
CA ALA A 599 23.54 16.71 12.28
C ALA A 599 22.64 15.72 13.04
N ALA A 600 21.46 15.41 12.51
CA ALA A 600 20.52 14.46 13.11
C ALA A 600 21.15 13.07 13.39
N VAL A 601 21.97 12.56 12.45
CA VAL A 601 22.74 11.31 12.63
C VAL A 601 23.64 11.35 13.88
N LYS A 602 24.26 12.50 14.18
CA LYS A 602 25.15 12.68 15.33
C LYS A 602 24.37 12.89 16.62
N GLU A 603 23.35 13.73 16.58
CA GLU A 603 22.49 14.09 17.72
C GLU A 603 21.72 12.88 18.26
N ASN A 604 21.27 11.99 17.37
CA ASN A 604 20.54 10.77 17.74
C ASN A 604 21.46 9.52 17.84
N ASN A 605 22.77 9.68 17.67
CA ASN A 605 23.77 8.60 17.71
C ASN A 605 23.42 7.40 16.79
N TRP A 606 22.94 7.69 15.58
CA TRP A 606 22.68 6.65 14.57
C TRP A 606 24.00 6.16 13.94
N PRO A 607 24.10 4.88 13.52
CA PRO A 607 25.32 4.38 12.89
C PRO A 607 25.66 5.17 11.62
N ALA A 608 26.74 5.96 11.65
CA ALA A 608 27.08 6.84 10.54
C ALA A 608 27.59 6.09 9.30
N GLU A 609 28.22 4.93 9.49
CA GLU A 609 28.68 4.05 8.40
C GLU A 609 27.48 3.44 7.67
N LEU A 610 27.40 3.69 6.36
CA LEU A 610 26.37 3.12 5.50
C LEU A 610 26.82 1.74 5.00
N LYS A 611 26.23 0.66 5.51
CA LYS A 611 26.59 -0.71 5.10
C LYS A 611 26.07 -1.03 3.69
N VAL A 612 24.80 -0.73 3.43
CA VAL A 612 24.11 -1.09 2.18
C VAL A 612 23.21 0.05 1.70
N ALA A 613 23.33 0.37 0.41
CA ALA A 613 22.48 1.28 -0.34
C ALA A 613 21.63 0.48 -1.34
N LEU A 614 20.32 0.69 -1.37
CA LEU A 614 19.39 -0.10 -2.19
C LEU A 614 18.46 0.79 -3.03
N ILE A 615 18.61 0.79 -4.36
CA ILE A 615 17.68 1.50 -5.26
C ILE A 615 16.71 0.55 -5.96
N GLY A 616 15.56 1.08 -6.37
CA GLY A 616 14.51 0.34 -7.05
C GLY A 616 13.25 0.14 -6.20
N SER A 617 12.68 -1.06 -6.32
CA SER A 617 11.34 -1.47 -5.88
C SER A 617 10.19 -0.65 -6.50
N CYS A 618 8.94 -0.95 -6.16
CA CYS A 618 7.77 -0.31 -6.77
C CYS A 618 7.69 1.22 -6.64
N THR A 619 8.45 1.83 -5.72
CA THR A 619 8.38 3.28 -5.45
C THR A 619 9.30 4.11 -6.35
N ASN A 620 10.50 3.62 -6.68
CA ASN A 620 11.54 4.36 -7.42
C ASN A 620 12.39 3.41 -8.29
N SER A 621 11.77 2.75 -9.25
CA SER A 621 12.42 1.85 -10.22
C SER A 621 12.07 2.14 -11.68
N SER A 622 11.57 3.33 -11.98
CA SER A 622 11.25 3.74 -13.35
C SER A 622 12.50 3.95 -14.20
N TYR A 623 12.31 4.09 -15.51
CA TYR A 623 13.39 4.45 -16.43
C TYR A 623 14.03 5.82 -16.09
N GLU A 624 13.26 6.74 -15.53
CA GLU A 624 13.71 8.05 -15.03
C GLU A 624 14.63 7.90 -13.79
N ASP A 625 14.16 7.19 -12.77
CA ASP A 625 14.92 6.88 -11.53
C ASP A 625 16.28 6.25 -11.86
N MET A 626 16.25 5.26 -12.75
CA MET A 626 17.42 4.49 -13.17
C MET A 626 18.37 5.33 -14.04
N SER A 627 17.84 6.22 -14.89
CA SER A 627 18.67 7.12 -15.70
C SER A 627 19.40 8.15 -14.84
N ARG A 628 18.71 8.78 -13.87
CA ARG A 628 19.34 9.75 -12.94
C ARG A 628 20.39 9.11 -12.05
N SER A 629 20.08 7.95 -11.48
CA SER A 629 21.04 7.18 -10.67
C SER A 629 22.25 6.73 -11.51
N ALA A 630 22.05 6.34 -12.77
CA ALA A 630 23.14 5.97 -13.67
C ALA A 630 24.05 7.15 -14.07
N SER A 631 23.56 8.40 -14.08
CA SER A 631 24.42 9.56 -14.30
C SER A 631 25.41 9.74 -13.15
N ILE A 632 24.96 9.59 -11.90
CA ILE A 632 25.80 9.65 -10.70
C ILE A 632 26.85 8.54 -10.73
N ALA A 633 26.45 7.30 -11.02
CA ALA A 633 27.37 6.16 -11.14
C ALA A 633 28.41 6.37 -12.26
N THR A 634 27.99 6.92 -13.40
CA THR A 634 28.88 7.25 -14.52
C THR A 634 29.87 8.36 -14.16
N GLU A 635 29.43 9.39 -13.43
CA GLU A 635 30.30 10.49 -13.00
C GLU A 635 31.35 9.99 -11.99
N ALA A 636 30.96 9.21 -10.98
CA ALA A 636 31.89 8.56 -10.05
C ALA A 636 32.91 7.67 -10.78
N ALA A 637 32.46 6.84 -11.72
CA ALA A 637 33.32 5.99 -12.54
C ALA A 637 34.31 6.80 -13.38
N SER A 638 33.92 7.98 -13.88
CA SER A 638 34.81 8.89 -14.64
C SER A 638 35.95 9.47 -13.79
N ARG A 639 35.78 9.49 -12.46
CA ARG A 639 36.77 9.95 -11.47
C ARG A 639 37.53 8.79 -10.79
N GLY A 640 37.26 7.54 -11.18
CA GLY A 640 37.83 6.35 -10.55
C GLY A 640 37.37 6.12 -9.10
N ILE A 641 36.22 6.68 -8.70
CA ILE A 641 35.67 6.54 -7.35
C ILE A 641 34.95 5.19 -7.25
N SER A 642 35.43 4.32 -6.35
CA SER A 642 34.76 3.07 -6.00
C SER A 642 33.56 3.32 -5.09
N LEU A 643 32.57 2.42 -5.12
CA LEU A 643 31.63 2.28 -4.02
C LEU A 643 32.36 2.06 -2.67
N LYS A 644 31.68 2.41 -1.58
CA LYS A 644 32.11 2.17 -0.19
C LYS A 644 31.09 1.33 0.59
N SER A 645 29.80 1.52 0.30
CA SER A 645 28.71 0.63 0.72
C SER A 645 28.52 -0.50 -0.30
N LYS A 646 27.91 -1.62 0.12
CA LYS A 646 27.25 -2.52 -0.85
C LYS A 646 26.15 -1.73 -1.58
N PHE A 647 25.99 -1.93 -2.89
CA PHE A 647 24.96 -1.24 -3.68
C PHE A 647 24.13 -2.25 -4.47
N THR A 648 22.80 -2.18 -4.36
CA THR A 648 21.88 -3.08 -5.08
C THR A 648 20.83 -2.31 -5.86
N ILE A 649 20.45 -2.85 -7.02
CA ILE A 649 19.52 -2.24 -7.98
C ILE A 649 18.39 -3.22 -8.30
N THR A 650 17.14 -2.81 -8.07
CA THR A 650 15.94 -3.61 -8.33
C THR A 650 15.09 -2.97 -9.43
N PRO A 651 15.12 -3.47 -10.68
CA PRO A 651 14.22 -3.00 -11.74
C PRO A 651 12.76 -3.29 -11.41
N GLY A 652 11.85 -2.39 -11.79
CA GLY A 652 10.42 -2.53 -11.47
C GLY A 652 9.71 -3.58 -12.30
N SER A 653 10.15 -3.81 -13.55
CA SER A 653 9.60 -4.81 -14.46
C SER A 653 10.67 -5.31 -15.44
N GLU A 654 10.38 -6.41 -16.11
CA GLU A 654 11.21 -6.91 -17.21
C GLU A 654 11.29 -5.90 -18.37
N GLN A 655 10.19 -5.17 -18.62
CA GLN A 655 10.18 -4.04 -19.56
C GLN A 655 11.15 -2.94 -19.14
N VAL A 656 11.20 -2.55 -17.86
CA VAL A 656 12.25 -1.64 -17.38
C VAL A 656 13.62 -2.27 -17.57
N ARG A 657 13.85 -3.49 -17.05
CA ARG A 657 15.15 -4.18 -17.04
C ARG A 657 15.76 -4.25 -18.45
N ALA A 658 15.02 -4.77 -19.43
CA ALA A 658 15.47 -4.86 -20.82
C ALA A 658 15.76 -3.47 -21.42
N THR A 659 14.93 -2.47 -21.11
CA THR A 659 15.15 -1.09 -21.57
C THR A 659 16.42 -0.46 -20.97
N ILE A 660 16.67 -0.63 -19.68
CA ILE A 660 17.84 -0.06 -18.96
C ILE A 660 19.14 -0.87 -19.15
N GLU A 661 19.04 -2.11 -19.63
CA GLU A 661 20.15 -2.89 -20.18
C GLU A 661 20.54 -2.34 -21.56
N ARG A 662 19.56 -2.28 -22.47
CA ARG A 662 19.70 -1.84 -23.87
C ARG A 662 20.21 -0.41 -24.03
N ASP A 663 19.84 0.49 -23.11
CA ASP A 663 20.25 1.90 -23.13
C ASP A 663 21.44 2.18 -22.16
N GLY A 664 21.97 1.15 -21.49
CA GLY A 664 23.30 1.14 -20.87
C GLY A 664 23.38 1.46 -19.37
N GLN A 665 22.27 1.81 -18.71
CA GLN A 665 22.25 2.13 -17.28
C GLN A 665 22.70 0.94 -16.40
N ILE A 666 22.29 -0.30 -16.71
CA ILE A 666 22.76 -1.49 -15.97
C ILE A 666 24.29 -1.61 -16.05
N GLY A 667 24.88 -1.45 -17.23
CA GLY A 667 26.34 -1.48 -17.40
C GLY A 667 27.05 -0.35 -16.64
N ALA A 668 26.41 0.80 -16.43
CA ALA A 668 26.94 1.87 -15.58
C ALA A 668 26.95 1.49 -14.08
N PHE A 669 25.92 0.78 -13.61
CA PHE A 669 25.87 0.28 -12.22
C PHE A 669 26.83 -0.89 -11.98
N GLU A 670 26.89 -1.88 -12.87
CA GLU A 670 27.80 -3.03 -12.73
C GLU A 670 29.27 -2.60 -12.76
N LYS A 671 29.61 -1.62 -13.61
CA LYS A 671 30.97 -1.05 -13.72
C LYS A 671 31.50 -0.45 -12.41
N VAL A 672 30.63 0.03 -11.51
CA VAL A 672 31.03 0.56 -10.19
C VAL A 672 30.95 -0.48 -9.07
N GLY A 673 30.47 -1.70 -9.36
CA GLY A 673 30.28 -2.78 -8.39
C GLY A 673 28.86 -2.90 -7.82
N GLY A 674 27.87 -2.27 -8.46
CA GLY A 674 26.45 -2.44 -8.12
C GLY A 674 25.90 -3.80 -8.56
N LEU A 675 25.08 -4.43 -7.71
CA LEU A 675 24.45 -5.73 -7.98
C LEU A 675 23.00 -5.55 -8.46
N VAL A 676 22.70 -6.00 -9.68
CA VAL A 676 21.32 -6.03 -10.19
C VAL A 676 20.59 -7.28 -9.64
N LEU A 677 19.48 -7.01 -8.95
CA LEU A 677 18.58 -8.01 -8.38
C LEU A 677 17.47 -8.39 -9.38
N ALA A 678 16.66 -9.40 -9.04
CA ALA A 678 15.51 -9.78 -9.87
C ALA A 678 14.44 -8.67 -9.88
N ASN A 679 13.58 -8.70 -10.90
CA ASN A 679 12.45 -7.77 -11.06
C ASN A 679 11.33 -8.10 -10.05
N ALA A 680 11.58 -7.91 -8.76
CA ALA A 680 10.79 -8.44 -7.64
C ALA A 680 10.91 -7.59 -6.37
N CYS A 681 10.04 -7.80 -5.39
CA CYS A 681 10.01 -7.00 -4.16
C CYS A 681 11.24 -7.17 -3.25
N GLY A 682 11.76 -8.40 -3.14
CA GLY A 682 13.04 -8.72 -2.47
C GLY A 682 13.26 -8.00 -1.11
N PRO A 683 14.35 -7.23 -0.95
CA PRO A 683 14.67 -6.51 0.29
C PRO A 683 13.61 -5.49 0.76
N CYS A 684 12.68 -5.05 -0.09
CA CYS A 684 11.61 -4.13 0.31
C CYS A 684 10.57 -4.79 1.24
N ILE A 685 10.50 -6.12 1.24
CA ILE A 685 9.49 -6.91 1.99
C ILE A 685 10.11 -7.98 2.90
N GLY A 686 11.44 -7.97 3.07
CA GLY A 686 12.17 -8.91 3.93
C GLY A 686 12.54 -10.23 3.25
N GLN A 687 12.57 -10.29 1.92
CA GLN A 687 13.08 -11.43 1.14
C GLN A 687 14.50 -11.11 0.67
N TRP A 688 15.43 -11.14 1.62
CA TRP A 688 16.85 -10.86 1.43
C TRP A 688 17.69 -11.69 2.41
N ASP A 689 18.58 -12.52 1.88
CA ASP A 689 19.60 -13.22 2.66
C ASP A 689 20.78 -12.28 2.94
N ARG A 690 20.64 -11.46 4.00
CA ARG A 690 21.64 -10.44 4.38
C ARG A 690 22.76 -11.06 5.22
N THR A 691 24.00 -10.88 4.76
CA THR A 691 25.19 -11.57 5.30
C THR A 691 26.35 -10.64 5.71
N ASP A 692 26.23 -9.32 5.57
CA ASP A 692 27.26 -8.33 5.95
C ASP A 692 27.31 -7.98 7.44
N VAL A 693 26.29 -8.33 8.22
CA VAL A 693 26.14 -7.95 9.63
C VAL A 693 25.61 -9.11 10.46
N ALA A 694 25.94 -9.17 11.74
CA ALA A 694 25.34 -10.13 12.67
C ALA A 694 23.91 -9.72 13.05
N LYS A 695 23.03 -10.70 13.32
CA LYS A 695 21.69 -10.38 13.82
C LYS A 695 21.78 -9.77 15.22
N GLY A 696 21.19 -8.58 15.40
CA GLY A 696 21.34 -7.74 16.59
C GLY A 696 22.41 -6.65 16.46
N GLU A 697 23.21 -6.64 15.39
CA GLU A 697 24.21 -5.60 15.14
C GLU A 697 23.56 -4.29 14.69
N ALA A 698 23.85 -3.20 15.41
CA ALA A 698 23.40 -1.86 15.06
C ALA A 698 24.16 -1.35 13.83
N ASN A 699 23.44 -1.14 12.73
CA ASN A 699 24.00 -0.70 11.45
C ASN A 699 23.00 0.20 10.72
N SER A 700 23.44 0.88 9.65
CA SER A 700 22.58 1.71 8.81
C SER A 700 22.49 1.20 7.37
N ILE A 701 21.28 1.30 6.81
CA ILE A 701 20.99 1.15 5.38
C ILE A 701 20.17 2.34 4.87
N ILE A 702 20.33 2.69 3.60
CA ILE A 702 19.50 3.72 2.93
C ILE A 702 18.91 3.13 1.65
N THR A 703 17.63 3.42 1.42
CA THR A 703 16.84 2.79 0.36
C THR A 703 16.04 3.82 -0.44
N SER A 704 15.74 3.54 -1.70
CA SER A 704 14.73 4.29 -2.46
C SER A 704 13.31 3.75 -2.26
N TYR A 705 13.10 2.90 -1.26
CA TYR A 705 11.82 2.26 -0.97
C TYR A 705 10.87 3.22 -0.22
N ASN A 706 9.79 2.69 0.33
CA ASN A 706 8.75 3.44 1.06
C ASN A 706 8.71 3.13 2.57
N ARG A 707 9.03 1.90 3.00
CA ARG A 707 8.93 1.46 4.40
C ARG A 707 10.27 1.08 5.03
N ASN A 708 10.42 1.51 6.27
CA ASN A 708 11.60 1.36 7.12
C ASN A 708 11.25 0.97 8.57
N PHE A 709 10.12 0.30 8.81
CA PHE A 709 9.78 -0.21 10.14
C PHE A 709 10.85 -1.19 10.65
N THR A 710 11.02 -1.26 11.97
CA THR A 710 12.04 -2.07 12.66
C THR A 710 12.14 -3.51 12.10
N GLY A 711 13.32 -3.87 11.58
CA GLY A 711 13.60 -5.19 11.01
C GLY A 711 12.88 -5.52 9.69
N ARG A 712 12.23 -4.56 9.01
CA ARG A 712 11.46 -4.79 7.78
C ARG A 712 12.26 -5.41 6.64
N ASN A 713 13.51 -4.98 6.45
CA ASN A 713 14.28 -5.31 5.24
C ASN A 713 15.12 -6.59 5.36
N ASP A 714 15.54 -6.95 6.59
CA ASP A 714 16.52 -8.00 6.88
C ASP A 714 16.22 -8.81 8.16
N ALA A 715 15.06 -8.60 8.79
CA ALA A 715 14.68 -9.18 10.09
C ALA A 715 15.68 -8.90 11.25
N ASN A 716 16.48 -7.83 11.17
CA ASN A 716 17.34 -7.35 12.25
C ASN A 716 16.74 -6.09 12.92
N PRO A 717 16.27 -6.17 14.18
CA PRO A 717 15.70 -5.02 14.87
C PRO A 717 16.66 -3.83 15.08
N ALA A 718 17.98 -4.07 15.02
CA ALA A 718 18.99 -3.04 15.20
C ALA A 718 19.40 -2.31 13.90
N THR A 719 18.94 -2.78 12.73
CA THR A 719 19.16 -2.09 11.44
C THR A 719 18.34 -0.80 11.40
N HIS A 720 19.03 0.33 11.33
CA HIS A 720 18.46 1.66 11.12
C HIS A 720 18.22 1.86 9.62
N ALA A 721 16.96 1.98 9.22
CA ALA A 721 16.57 2.02 7.81
C ALA A 721 16.09 3.42 7.40
N PHE A 722 16.73 3.99 6.39
CA PHE A 722 16.38 5.31 5.87
C PHE A 722 15.78 5.19 4.46
N VAL A 723 14.77 6.02 4.17
CA VAL A 723 14.12 6.11 2.85
C VAL A 723 14.37 7.49 2.25
N ALA A 724 14.81 7.52 1.00
CA ALA A 724 15.23 8.72 0.27
C ALA A 724 14.90 8.61 -1.23
N SER A 725 15.33 9.58 -2.04
CA SER A 725 15.38 9.46 -3.51
C SER A 725 16.51 8.51 -3.95
N PRO A 726 16.38 7.82 -5.11
CA PRO A 726 17.42 6.89 -5.58
C PRO A 726 18.74 7.62 -5.91
N ASP A 727 18.67 8.91 -6.26
CA ASP A 727 19.82 9.78 -6.47
C ASP A 727 20.67 9.91 -5.20
N VAL A 728 20.04 10.24 -4.07
CA VAL A 728 20.70 10.40 -2.76
C VAL A 728 21.27 9.07 -2.27
N VAL A 729 20.52 7.97 -2.44
CA VAL A 729 20.97 6.60 -2.13
C VAL A 729 22.24 6.26 -2.92
N THR A 730 22.25 6.53 -4.23
CA THR A 730 23.38 6.25 -5.12
C THR A 730 24.60 7.08 -4.75
N ALA A 731 24.43 8.39 -4.50
CA ALA A 731 25.53 9.27 -4.12
C ALA A 731 26.14 8.90 -2.76
N MET A 732 25.31 8.56 -1.76
CA MET A 732 25.79 8.10 -0.45
C MET A 732 26.52 6.74 -0.52
N ALA A 733 26.18 5.86 -1.47
CA ALA A 733 26.87 4.58 -1.66
C ALA A 733 28.35 4.72 -2.03
N PHE A 734 28.72 5.81 -2.73
CA PHE A 734 30.12 6.19 -3.01
C PHE A 734 30.82 6.87 -1.83
N ALA A 735 30.08 7.49 -0.92
CA ALA A 735 30.63 8.12 0.28
C ALA A 735 30.83 7.12 1.43
N GLY A 736 29.97 6.11 1.55
CA GLY A 736 29.99 5.14 2.66
C GLY A 736 29.48 5.68 4.00
N SER A 737 28.88 6.87 4.00
CA SER A 737 28.41 7.55 5.22
C SER A 737 27.06 8.22 5.01
N LEU A 738 26.19 8.10 6.02
CA LEU A 738 24.95 8.88 6.13
C LEU A 738 25.20 10.39 6.32
N THR A 739 26.42 10.80 6.71
CA THR A 739 26.76 12.21 6.97
C THR A 739 27.23 12.98 5.74
N PHE A 740 27.12 12.40 4.53
CA PHE A 740 27.55 13.02 3.27
C PHE A 740 26.38 13.71 2.56
N ASN A 741 26.52 15.00 2.26
CA ASN A 741 25.57 15.76 1.46
C ASN A 741 26.13 16.00 0.04
N PRO A 742 25.64 15.29 -1.00
CA PRO A 742 26.12 15.46 -2.37
C PRO A 742 25.95 16.88 -2.95
N MET A 743 25.05 17.71 -2.40
CA MET A 743 24.85 19.09 -2.86
C MET A 743 26.00 20.02 -2.44
N THR A 744 26.67 19.73 -1.32
CA THR A 744 27.70 20.62 -0.72
C THR A 744 29.09 20.00 -0.70
N ASP A 745 29.18 18.71 -0.43
CA ASP A 745 30.42 18.06 0.01
C ASP A 745 31.29 17.63 -1.17
N SER A 746 32.45 17.04 -0.91
CA SER A 746 33.31 16.49 -1.96
C SER A 746 33.94 15.18 -1.54
N LEU A 747 34.00 14.24 -2.48
CA LEU A 747 34.79 13.02 -2.40
C LEU A 747 36.18 13.28 -3.00
N THR A 748 37.12 12.35 -2.80
CA THR A 748 38.44 12.39 -3.43
C THR A 748 38.46 11.46 -4.64
N GLY A 749 38.78 12.00 -5.82
CA GLY A 749 38.98 11.20 -7.04
C GLY A 749 40.25 10.34 -6.98
N ALA A 750 40.36 9.37 -7.88
CA ALA A 750 41.55 8.51 -8.00
C ALA A 750 42.82 9.29 -8.41
N ASP A 751 42.68 10.51 -8.90
CA ASP A 751 43.77 11.46 -9.18
C ASP A 751 44.13 12.36 -7.96
N GLY A 752 43.56 12.07 -6.79
CA GLY A 752 43.77 12.79 -5.54
C GLY A 752 43.06 14.14 -5.43
N LYS A 753 42.26 14.55 -6.43
CA LYS A 753 41.59 15.86 -6.42
C LYS A 753 40.21 15.81 -5.74
N PRO A 754 39.76 16.92 -5.12
CA PRO A 754 38.37 17.06 -4.70
C PRO A 754 37.41 16.96 -5.89
N PHE A 755 36.33 16.21 -5.71
CA PHE A 755 35.25 16.02 -6.67
C PHE A 755 33.90 16.14 -5.95
N LYS A 756 33.05 17.06 -6.42
CA LYS A 756 31.63 17.09 -6.09
C LYS A 756 30.84 16.62 -7.29
N PHE A 757 29.78 15.83 -7.05
CA PHE A 757 28.83 15.43 -8.07
C PHE A 757 28.14 16.64 -8.71
N SER A 758 27.83 16.50 -10.00
CA SER A 758 26.87 17.35 -10.71
C SER A 758 25.42 17.05 -10.30
N ASP A 759 24.49 17.94 -10.63
CA ASP A 759 23.06 17.66 -10.46
C ASP A 759 22.66 16.44 -11.32
N PRO A 760 21.89 15.45 -10.81
CA PRO A 760 21.61 14.22 -11.54
C PRO A 760 20.79 14.49 -12.80
N THR A 761 21.15 13.82 -13.90
CA THR A 761 20.53 14.01 -15.22
C THR A 761 19.99 12.70 -15.76
N GLY A 762 18.85 12.75 -16.44
CA GLY A 762 18.19 11.56 -16.96
C GLY A 762 17.08 11.93 -17.94
N ASN A 763 16.55 10.93 -18.64
CA ASN A 763 15.40 11.08 -19.53
C ASN A 763 14.14 10.55 -18.82
N GLU A 764 13.04 11.30 -18.86
CA GLU A 764 11.74 10.90 -18.27
C GLU A 764 11.26 9.56 -18.84
N LEU A 765 11.41 9.38 -20.15
CA LEU A 765 10.97 8.21 -20.92
C LEU A 765 12.11 7.75 -21.84
N PRO A 766 12.20 6.45 -22.20
CA PRO A 766 13.25 5.96 -23.11
C PRO A 766 13.12 6.59 -24.51
N PRO A 767 14.13 7.32 -25.02
CA PRO A 767 14.05 8.01 -26.31
C PRO A 767 13.87 7.06 -27.52
N ARG A 768 14.19 5.77 -27.34
CA ARG A 768 14.01 4.69 -28.32
C ARG A 768 12.71 3.89 -28.11
N GLY A 769 11.87 4.30 -27.16
CA GLY A 769 10.72 3.53 -26.67
C GLY A 769 11.12 2.37 -25.74
N TYR A 770 10.13 1.82 -25.03
CA TYR A 770 10.35 0.67 -24.15
C TYR A 770 10.64 -0.61 -24.94
N ASP A 771 11.66 -1.34 -24.49
CA ASP A 771 11.87 -2.73 -24.83
C ASP A 771 10.91 -3.59 -24.00
N PRO A 772 10.15 -4.54 -24.59
CA PRO A 772 9.25 -5.38 -23.80
C PRO A 772 9.99 -6.43 -22.95
N GLY A 773 11.22 -6.81 -23.32
CA GLY A 773 11.92 -7.96 -22.73
C GLY A 773 11.20 -9.29 -23.02
N GLU A 774 11.37 -10.26 -22.12
CA GLU A 774 10.79 -11.61 -22.23
C GLU A 774 9.26 -11.65 -22.02
N ASP A 775 8.55 -12.52 -22.76
CA ASP A 775 7.09 -12.70 -22.58
C ASP A 775 6.76 -13.50 -21.31
N THR A 776 6.68 -12.75 -20.22
CA THR A 776 6.36 -13.24 -18.88
C THR A 776 4.86 -13.31 -18.59
N PHE A 777 3.98 -12.94 -19.52
CA PHE A 777 2.53 -13.05 -19.32
C PHE A 777 2.01 -14.44 -19.70
N GLN A 778 0.92 -14.85 -19.04
CA GLN A 778 0.10 -16.00 -19.37
C GLN A 778 -1.35 -15.54 -19.37
N ALA A 779 -1.93 -15.46 -20.57
CA ALA A 779 -3.37 -15.26 -20.73
C ALA A 779 -4.14 -16.53 -20.30
N PRO A 780 -5.36 -16.39 -19.75
CA PRO A 780 -6.22 -17.55 -19.51
C PRO A 780 -6.59 -18.23 -20.83
N PRO A 781 -6.65 -19.58 -20.88
CA PRO A 781 -7.00 -20.31 -22.09
C PRO A 781 -8.48 -20.10 -22.48
N ALA A 782 -8.76 -20.18 -23.78
CA ALA A 782 -10.12 -20.03 -24.30
C ALA A 782 -11.07 -21.15 -23.85
N ASP A 783 -10.56 -22.39 -23.75
CA ASP A 783 -11.23 -23.48 -23.05
C ASP A 783 -10.65 -23.64 -21.63
N ARG A 784 -11.51 -23.47 -20.62
CA ARG A 784 -11.19 -23.61 -19.19
C ARG A 784 -11.80 -24.88 -18.58
N SER A 785 -12.50 -25.69 -19.37
CA SER A 785 -13.21 -26.89 -18.89
C SER A 785 -12.24 -27.92 -18.32
N GLN A 786 -11.20 -28.26 -19.08
CA GLN A 786 -10.20 -29.29 -18.73
C GLN A 786 -9.15 -28.83 -17.72
N VAL A 787 -9.03 -27.52 -17.45
CA VAL A 787 -8.06 -27.00 -16.48
C VAL A 787 -8.41 -27.53 -15.08
N GLN A 788 -7.41 -28.07 -14.39
CA GLN A 788 -7.51 -28.52 -12.99
C GLN A 788 -6.57 -27.65 -12.14
N VAL A 789 -7.02 -27.22 -10.96
CA VAL A 789 -6.24 -26.37 -10.07
C VAL A 789 -5.29 -27.24 -9.22
N ALA A 790 -4.00 -26.93 -9.25
CA ALA A 790 -2.97 -27.71 -8.57
C ALA A 790 -2.94 -27.41 -7.06
N VAL A 791 -3.68 -28.20 -6.27
CA VAL A 791 -3.56 -28.22 -4.80
C VAL A 791 -3.33 -29.65 -4.33
N ASN A 792 -2.19 -29.90 -3.70
CA ASN A 792 -1.85 -31.18 -3.11
C ASN A 792 -2.44 -31.29 -1.68
N PRO A 793 -3.31 -32.27 -1.36
CA PRO A 793 -3.89 -32.43 -0.02
C PRO A 793 -2.89 -32.77 1.09
N LYS A 794 -1.60 -32.97 0.76
CA LYS A 794 -0.48 -33.18 1.69
C LYS A 794 0.58 -32.06 1.64
N SER A 795 0.27 -30.93 1.01
CA SER A 795 1.18 -29.77 0.96
C SER A 795 1.36 -29.14 2.36
N ASP A 796 2.55 -28.60 2.65
CA ASP A 796 2.76 -27.68 3.76
C ASP A 796 2.66 -26.19 3.32
N ARG A 797 2.57 -25.93 2.01
CA ARG A 797 2.50 -24.61 1.36
C ARG A 797 1.08 -24.12 1.11
N LEU A 798 0.16 -25.03 0.76
CA LEU A 798 -1.22 -24.75 0.34
C LEU A 798 -2.22 -25.59 1.15
N GLN A 799 -3.30 -24.97 1.63
CA GLN A 799 -4.37 -25.63 2.38
C GLN A 799 -5.74 -25.15 1.88
N LEU A 800 -6.60 -26.08 1.45
CA LEU A 800 -8.00 -25.74 1.15
C LEU A 800 -8.71 -25.24 2.41
N LEU A 801 -9.50 -24.17 2.29
CA LEU A 801 -10.15 -23.53 3.43
C LEU A 801 -11.40 -24.27 3.88
N THR A 802 -11.44 -24.63 5.16
CA THR A 802 -12.68 -25.00 5.86
C THR A 802 -13.46 -23.75 6.22
N ALA A 803 -14.78 -23.76 6.01
CA ALA A 803 -15.66 -22.66 6.42
C ALA A 803 -15.62 -22.46 7.96
N PHE A 804 -15.48 -21.21 8.41
CA PHE A 804 -15.48 -20.89 9.84
C PHE A 804 -16.85 -21.14 10.48
N GLU A 805 -16.85 -21.42 11.79
CA GLU A 805 -18.08 -21.58 12.58
C GLU A 805 -18.96 -20.33 12.52
N LYS A 806 -20.27 -20.55 12.29
CA LYS A 806 -21.31 -19.53 12.47
C LYS A 806 -21.37 -19.07 13.94
N TRP A 807 -21.71 -17.81 14.21
CA TRP A 807 -22.13 -17.40 15.56
C TRP A 807 -23.36 -18.20 16.01
N ASP A 808 -23.33 -18.65 17.27
CA ASP A 808 -24.35 -19.52 17.87
C ASP A 808 -25.59 -18.78 18.38
N GLY A 809 -25.57 -17.44 18.33
CA GLY A 809 -26.66 -16.57 18.75
C GLY A 809 -26.65 -16.16 20.22
N LYS A 810 -25.59 -16.49 20.98
CA LYS A 810 -25.49 -16.19 22.42
C LYS A 810 -24.52 -15.05 22.73
N THR A 811 -24.79 -14.36 23.85
CA THR A 811 -23.84 -13.47 24.53
C THR A 811 -22.61 -14.25 25.06
N PRO A 812 -21.37 -13.94 24.61
CA PRO A 812 -20.15 -14.63 25.06
C PRO A 812 -19.64 -14.09 26.41
N THR A 813 -19.45 -14.97 27.39
CA THR A 813 -19.20 -14.66 28.82
C THR A 813 -17.87 -15.19 29.36
N ASP A 814 -17.30 -14.52 30.37
CA ASP A 814 -16.11 -14.96 31.15
C ASP A 814 -14.89 -15.31 30.26
N LEU A 815 -14.75 -14.64 29.09
CA LEU A 815 -13.67 -14.86 28.11
C LEU A 815 -12.30 -14.44 28.68
N PRO A 816 -11.22 -15.19 28.46
CA PRO A 816 -9.87 -14.71 28.72
C PRO A 816 -9.45 -13.66 27.69
N ILE A 817 -8.68 -12.67 28.15
CA ILE A 817 -7.84 -11.84 27.29
C ILE A 817 -6.61 -12.69 26.91
N LEU A 818 -6.37 -12.90 25.62
CA LEU A 818 -5.19 -13.62 25.13
C LEU A 818 -3.92 -12.77 25.33
N ILE A 819 -3.99 -11.50 24.96
CA ILE A 819 -2.92 -10.52 25.16
C ILE A 819 -3.53 -9.11 25.25
N LYS A 820 -3.00 -8.30 26.17
CA LYS A 820 -3.17 -6.84 26.16
C LYS A 820 -1.90 -6.23 25.57
N VAL A 821 -2.00 -5.70 24.36
CA VAL A 821 -0.88 -5.18 23.57
C VAL A 821 -0.64 -3.72 23.89
N THR A 822 0.59 -3.38 24.28
CA THR A 822 1.01 -2.00 24.55
C THR A 822 1.74 -1.39 23.36
N GLY A 823 1.41 -0.14 23.01
CA GLY A 823 2.06 0.58 21.92
C GLY A 823 1.74 0.05 20.52
N LYS A 824 2.64 0.34 19.57
CA LYS A 824 2.40 0.14 18.12
C LYS A 824 2.29 -1.33 17.74
N CYS A 825 1.09 -1.77 17.34
CA CYS A 825 0.85 -3.11 16.79
C CYS A 825 0.61 -3.05 15.26
N THR A 826 1.65 -3.36 14.47
CA THR A 826 1.55 -3.42 13.01
C THR A 826 1.07 -4.79 12.52
N THR A 827 0.65 -4.90 11.26
CA THR A 827 0.38 -6.22 10.64
C THR A 827 1.61 -7.14 10.58
N ASP A 828 2.83 -6.59 10.64
CA ASP A 828 4.06 -7.40 10.75
C ASP A 828 4.30 -7.89 12.19
N HIS A 829 3.70 -7.26 13.21
CA HIS A 829 3.65 -7.76 14.58
C HIS A 829 2.57 -8.85 14.76
N ILE A 830 1.46 -8.74 14.01
CA ILE A 830 0.33 -9.68 14.04
C ILE A 830 0.59 -10.93 13.18
N SER A 831 1.08 -10.78 11.95
CA SER A 831 1.28 -11.88 10.98
C SER A 831 2.56 -11.63 10.18
N ALA A 832 3.72 -12.02 10.71
CA ALA A 832 5.05 -11.61 10.24
C ALA A 832 5.35 -11.93 8.75
N GLY A 833 6.26 -11.14 8.15
CA GLY A 833 6.79 -11.34 6.79
C GLY A 833 7.94 -12.35 6.70
N GLY A 834 8.88 -12.12 5.77
CA GLY A 834 10.12 -12.89 5.64
C GLY A 834 9.92 -14.41 5.56
N PRO A 835 10.47 -15.22 6.50
CA PRO A 835 10.43 -16.68 6.42
C PRO A 835 9.02 -17.30 6.52
N TRP A 836 8.00 -16.51 6.84
CA TRP A 836 6.60 -16.94 6.89
C TRP A 836 5.87 -16.85 5.56
N LEU A 837 6.43 -16.15 4.55
CA LEU A 837 5.76 -15.97 3.25
C LEU A 837 5.52 -17.30 2.52
N LYS A 838 6.35 -18.32 2.76
CA LYS A 838 6.15 -19.69 2.26
C LYS A 838 4.83 -20.33 2.68
N TYR A 839 4.21 -19.88 3.78
CA TYR A 839 2.98 -20.44 4.34
C TYR A 839 1.73 -19.57 4.07
N ARG A 840 1.82 -18.54 3.22
CA ARG A 840 0.68 -17.66 2.91
C ARG A 840 -0.52 -18.38 2.27
N GLY A 841 -0.32 -19.58 1.70
CA GLY A 841 -1.39 -20.46 1.23
C GLY A 841 -1.90 -21.49 2.24
N HIS A 842 -1.28 -21.63 3.42
CA HIS A 842 -1.59 -22.69 4.40
C HIS A 842 -1.91 -22.11 5.78
N LEU A 843 -3.19 -21.79 6.02
CA LEU A 843 -3.66 -21.04 7.18
C LEU A 843 -3.17 -21.60 8.53
N GLN A 844 -3.20 -22.92 8.71
CA GLN A 844 -2.73 -23.57 9.94
C GLN A 844 -1.23 -23.38 10.23
N ASN A 845 -0.40 -23.30 9.18
CA ASN A 845 1.06 -23.21 9.30
C ASN A 845 1.50 -21.76 9.51
N ILE A 846 0.85 -20.80 8.83
CA ILE A 846 1.14 -19.39 9.06
C ILE A 846 0.60 -18.88 10.41
N SER A 847 -0.50 -19.44 10.91
CA SER A 847 -1.03 -19.12 12.26
C SER A 847 -0.03 -19.39 13.40
N GLN A 848 1.05 -20.14 13.15
CA GLN A 848 2.16 -20.29 14.11
C GLN A 848 3.00 -19.01 14.28
N ASN A 849 2.66 -17.91 13.59
CA ASN A 849 3.25 -16.58 13.80
C ASN A 849 2.27 -15.53 14.36
N CYS A 850 1.03 -15.93 14.66
CA CYS A 850 -0.01 -15.02 15.15
C CYS A 850 0.45 -14.27 16.42
N LEU A 851 0.55 -12.94 16.32
CA LEU A 851 0.90 -12.00 17.39
C LEU A 851 2.29 -12.21 18.03
N ILE A 852 3.21 -12.95 17.40
CA ILE A 852 4.56 -13.17 17.97
C ILE A 852 5.40 -11.89 18.09
N GLY A 853 5.07 -10.83 17.34
CA GLY A 853 5.72 -9.52 17.41
C GLY A 853 5.00 -8.51 18.31
N ALA A 854 3.86 -8.86 18.91
CA ALA A 854 3.12 -7.96 19.78
C ALA A 854 3.72 -7.93 21.19
N ILE A 855 3.87 -6.74 21.77
CA ILE A 855 4.44 -6.54 23.11
C ILE A 855 3.34 -6.70 24.16
N ASN A 856 3.48 -7.69 25.05
CA ASN A 856 2.54 -7.93 26.14
C ASN A 856 2.72 -6.88 27.25
N SER A 857 1.65 -6.19 27.64
CA SER A 857 1.67 -5.21 28.74
C SER A 857 1.91 -5.80 30.13
N GLU A 858 1.76 -7.11 30.32
CA GLU A 858 1.99 -7.81 31.60
C GLU A 858 3.49 -7.88 31.98
N ASN A 859 4.38 -7.96 30.99
CA ASN A 859 5.81 -8.22 31.19
C ASN A 859 6.76 -7.40 30.27
N GLY A 860 6.24 -6.71 29.25
CA GLY A 860 7.04 -5.97 28.27
C GLY A 860 7.73 -6.86 27.22
N GLU A 861 7.41 -8.15 27.16
CA GLU A 861 8.05 -9.12 26.28
C GLU A 861 7.17 -9.44 25.05
N ALA A 862 7.81 -9.81 23.94
CA ALA A 862 7.15 -10.30 22.74
C ALA A 862 6.95 -11.83 22.82
N ASN A 863 5.86 -12.34 22.23
CA ASN A 863 5.54 -13.77 22.17
C ASN A 863 5.56 -14.53 23.53
N LYS A 864 5.20 -13.86 24.63
CA LYS A 864 5.26 -14.47 25.98
C LYS A 864 4.08 -14.01 26.83
N ILE A 865 3.06 -14.85 26.91
CA ILE A 865 1.78 -14.55 27.57
C ILE A 865 1.39 -15.65 28.57
N LYS A 866 0.66 -15.26 29.61
CA LYS A 866 0.11 -16.17 30.61
C LYS A 866 -1.16 -16.85 30.08
N ASN A 867 -1.17 -18.18 30.05
CA ASN A 867 -2.38 -18.95 29.83
C ASN A 867 -3.27 -18.85 31.08
N GLN A 868 -4.35 -18.08 31.00
CA GLN A 868 -5.28 -17.81 32.11
C GLN A 868 -6.10 -19.05 32.59
N VAL A 869 -5.91 -20.23 32.00
CA VAL A 869 -6.50 -21.50 32.46
C VAL A 869 -5.47 -22.36 33.21
N THR A 870 -4.23 -22.43 32.73
CA THR A 870 -3.18 -23.28 33.33
C THR A 870 -2.20 -22.53 34.23
N GLY A 871 -2.19 -21.19 34.16
CA GLY A 871 -1.23 -20.33 34.87
C GLY A 871 0.18 -20.29 34.26
N ALA A 872 0.48 -21.16 33.28
CA ALA A 872 1.79 -21.22 32.63
C ALA A 872 1.98 -20.10 31.60
N PHE A 873 3.22 -19.63 31.43
CA PHE A 873 3.60 -18.75 30.32
C PHE A 873 3.97 -19.58 29.08
N GLY A 874 3.55 -19.12 27.90
CA GLY A 874 3.83 -19.76 26.61
C GLY A 874 3.78 -18.78 25.44
N GLY A 875 3.93 -19.30 24.23
CA GLY A 875 3.83 -18.52 22.99
C GLY A 875 2.39 -18.07 22.70
N VAL A 876 2.20 -16.95 22.01
CA VAL A 876 0.84 -16.47 21.68
C VAL A 876 0.08 -17.45 20.76
N PRO A 877 0.70 -18.04 19.72
CA PRO A 877 0.07 -19.09 18.92
C PRO A 877 -0.24 -20.37 19.70
N GLU A 878 0.62 -20.74 20.67
CA GLU A 878 0.51 -21.94 21.50
C GLU A 878 -0.68 -21.84 22.45
N VAL A 879 -0.79 -20.73 23.20
CA VAL A 879 -1.91 -20.46 24.11
C VAL A 879 -3.21 -20.25 23.33
N GLY A 880 -3.17 -19.57 22.17
CA GLY A 880 -4.32 -19.44 21.27
C GLY A 880 -4.82 -20.79 20.75
N ALA A 881 -3.92 -21.68 20.32
CA ALA A 881 -4.26 -23.04 19.90
C ALA A 881 -4.84 -23.87 21.06
N PHE A 882 -4.25 -23.78 22.26
CA PHE A 882 -4.80 -24.42 23.47
C PHE A 882 -6.23 -23.95 23.76
N TYR A 883 -6.52 -22.66 23.67
CA TYR A 883 -7.89 -22.15 23.84
C TYR A 883 -8.83 -22.68 22.78
N ARG A 884 -8.47 -22.60 21.49
CA ARG A 884 -9.25 -23.17 20.37
C ARG A 884 -9.61 -24.63 20.59
N ASP A 885 -8.62 -25.46 20.93
CA ASP A 885 -8.78 -26.91 21.04
C ASP A 885 -9.56 -27.35 22.29
N ASN A 886 -9.72 -26.46 23.27
CA ASN A 886 -10.62 -26.61 24.42
C ASN A 886 -11.96 -25.87 24.23
N GLY A 887 -12.25 -25.33 23.04
CA GLY A 887 -13.49 -24.61 22.73
C GLY A 887 -13.61 -23.20 23.33
N ILE A 888 -12.54 -22.69 23.92
CA ILE A 888 -12.48 -21.38 24.59
C ILE A 888 -12.28 -20.29 23.54
N LYS A 889 -13.24 -19.37 23.44
CA LYS A 889 -13.08 -18.13 22.66
C LYS A 889 -12.37 -17.07 23.51
N TRP A 890 -11.63 -16.16 22.89
CA TRP A 890 -10.82 -15.14 23.58
C TRP A 890 -10.89 -13.78 22.88
N VAL A 891 -10.36 -12.75 23.54
CA VAL A 891 -10.22 -11.38 22.98
C VAL A 891 -8.77 -10.89 23.00
N VAL A 892 -8.48 -9.87 22.19
CA VAL A 892 -7.27 -9.04 22.32
C VAL A 892 -7.68 -7.64 22.75
N ILE A 893 -6.93 -7.06 23.69
CA ILE A 893 -6.97 -5.63 24.01
C ILE A 893 -5.77 -4.95 23.36
N GLY A 894 -5.93 -3.79 22.73
CA GLY A 894 -4.85 -3.11 22.01
C GLY A 894 -4.92 -1.58 22.01
N ASP A 895 -3.85 -0.97 21.53
CA ASP A 895 -3.61 0.48 21.61
C ASP A 895 -4.12 1.24 20.36
N HIS A 896 -3.58 2.43 20.04
CA HIS A 896 -3.91 3.17 18.82
C HIS A 896 -3.41 2.53 17.51
N ASN A 897 -4.13 2.79 16.42
CA ASN A 897 -3.78 2.40 15.03
C ASN A 897 -3.47 0.90 14.85
N TYR A 898 -4.17 0.04 15.57
CA TYR A 898 -3.94 -1.40 15.58
C TYR A 898 -4.12 -2.00 14.19
N GLY A 899 -3.15 -2.80 13.75
CA GLY A 899 -3.10 -3.37 12.41
C GLY A 899 -2.55 -2.42 11.34
N GLU A 900 -1.75 -1.42 11.71
CA GLU A 900 -1.05 -0.54 10.76
C GLU A 900 -0.19 -1.33 9.77
N GLY A 901 -0.16 -0.91 8.50
CA GLY A 901 0.87 -1.30 7.54
C GLY A 901 0.37 -2.07 6.31
N SER A 902 0.53 -3.39 6.30
CA SER A 902 0.37 -4.25 5.11
C SER A 902 -1.07 -4.75 4.98
N SER A 903 -1.58 -4.87 3.76
CA SER A 903 -2.96 -5.32 3.45
C SER A 903 -3.32 -6.73 3.90
N ARG A 904 -2.33 -7.54 4.32
CA ARG A 904 -2.44 -8.99 4.56
C ARG A 904 -3.66 -9.38 5.41
N GLU A 905 -4.57 -10.13 4.80
CA GLU A 905 -5.78 -10.62 5.47
C GLU A 905 -5.49 -11.73 6.50
N HIS A 906 -4.31 -12.36 6.42
CA HIS A 906 -3.89 -13.36 7.40
C HIS A 906 -3.84 -12.81 8.83
N ALA A 907 -3.54 -11.51 9.00
CA ALA A 907 -3.62 -10.84 10.31
C ALA A 907 -5.03 -10.85 10.94
N ALA A 908 -6.08 -11.18 10.17
CA ALA A 908 -7.43 -11.47 10.68
C ALA A 908 -7.77 -12.97 10.65
N LEU A 909 -7.36 -13.70 9.60
CA LEU A 909 -7.59 -15.15 9.49
C LEU A 909 -6.90 -15.96 10.60
N GLU A 910 -5.70 -15.58 11.01
CA GLU A 910 -4.90 -16.30 12.01
C GLU A 910 -5.51 -16.17 13.43
N PRO A 911 -5.85 -14.96 13.96
CA PRO A 911 -6.68 -14.83 15.15
C PRO A 911 -7.98 -15.62 15.09
N ARG A 912 -8.69 -15.56 13.95
CA ARG A 912 -9.97 -16.26 13.76
C ARG A 912 -9.81 -17.78 13.78
N TYR A 913 -8.75 -18.29 13.15
CA TYR A 913 -8.39 -19.71 13.12
C TYR A 913 -7.97 -20.22 14.51
N LEU A 914 -7.25 -19.41 15.29
CA LEU A 914 -6.90 -19.69 16.68
C LEU A 914 -8.05 -19.46 17.68
N GLY A 915 -9.30 -19.30 17.21
CA GLY A 915 -10.49 -19.24 18.08
C GLY A 915 -10.83 -17.86 18.65
N GLY A 916 -10.15 -16.80 18.22
CA GLY A 916 -10.42 -15.43 18.63
C GLY A 916 -11.81 -14.95 18.19
N LEU A 917 -12.46 -14.20 19.08
CA LEU A 917 -13.80 -13.61 18.85
C LEU A 917 -13.70 -12.12 18.49
N ALA A 918 -12.95 -11.35 19.28
CA ALA A 918 -12.94 -9.90 19.23
C ALA A 918 -11.54 -9.32 19.38
N ILE A 919 -11.33 -8.16 18.77
CA ILE A 919 -10.19 -7.29 19.02
C ILE A 919 -10.76 -5.93 19.43
N ILE A 920 -10.33 -5.41 20.58
CA ILE A 920 -10.88 -4.24 21.25
C ILE A 920 -9.74 -3.23 21.45
N VAL A 921 -9.83 -2.05 20.83
CA VAL A 921 -8.68 -1.13 20.71
C VAL A 921 -9.04 0.32 20.95
N ARG A 922 -8.03 1.19 21.11
CA ARG A 922 -8.26 2.65 21.02
C ARG A 922 -8.64 3.05 19.58
N SER A 923 -7.92 2.55 18.57
CA SER A 923 -8.25 2.75 17.15
C SER A 923 -7.64 1.69 16.23
N PHE A 924 -8.23 1.47 15.05
CA PHE A 924 -7.76 0.54 14.01
C PHE A 924 -7.21 1.24 12.77
N ALA A 925 -6.34 0.55 12.04
CA ALA A 925 -6.04 0.88 10.63
C ALA A 925 -7.11 0.29 9.69
N ARG A 926 -7.56 1.08 8.69
CA ARG A 926 -8.71 0.80 7.80
C ARG A 926 -8.77 -0.64 7.26
N ILE A 927 -7.70 -1.11 6.62
CA ILE A 927 -7.71 -2.42 5.93
C ILE A 927 -7.82 -3.56 6.94
N HIS A 928 -7.16 -3.45 8.10
CA HIS A 928 -7.21 -4.47 9.13
C HIS A 928 -8.60 -4.55 9.78
N GLU A 929 -9.26 -3.41 10.03
CA GLU A 929 -10.65 -3.39 10.51
C GLU A 929 -11.61 -4.12 9.54
N THR A 930 -11.50 -3.84 8.23
CA THR A 930 -12.28 -4.55 7.20
C THR A 930 -11.96 -6.05 7.18
N ASN A 931 -10.69 -6.43 7.26
CA ASN A 931 -10.27 -7.84 7.27
C ASN A 931 -10.86 -8.60 8.48
N LEU A 932 -10.87 -8.00 9.67
CA LEU A 932 -11.51 -8.60 10.87
C LEU A 932 -13.01 -8.83 10.64
N LYS A 933 -13.73 -7.83 10.13
CA LYS A 933 -15.16 -7.93 9.79
C LYS A 933 -15.42 -9.03 8.75
N LYS A 934 -14.59 -9.10 7.70
CA LYS A 934 -14.68 -10.12 6.63
C LYS A 934 -14.55 -11.54 7.18
N GLN A 935 -13.66 -11.76 8.15
CA GLN A 935 -13.46 -13.07 8.79
C GLN A 935 -14.40 -13.33 9.98
N GLY A 936 -15.42 -12.48 10.17
CA GLY A 936 -16.46 -12.67 11.19
C GLY A 936 -15.97 -12.45 12.62
N MET A 937 -14.92 -11.65 12.82
CA MET A 937 -14.49 -11.17 14.14
C MET A 937 -15.15 -9.83 14.48
N LEU A 938 -15.30 -9.56 15.77
CA LEU A 938 -15.75 -8.26 16.28
C LEU A 938 -14.55 -7.30 16.37
N ALA A 939 -14.48 -6.35 15.42
CA ALA A 939 -13.58 -5.20 15.49
C ALA A 939 -14.28 -4.07 16.28
N LEU A 940 -13.88 -3.86 17.53
CA LEU A 940 -14.51 -2.92 18.47
C LEU A 940 -13.52 -1.85 18.93
N THR A 941 -14.02 -0.65 19.23
CA THR A 941 -13.20 0.44 19.78
C THR A 941 -13.77 0.94 21.11
N PHE A 942 -12.91 1.38 22.02
CA PHE A 942 -13.38 2.08 23.23
C PHE A 942 -14.13 3.38 22.87
N VAL A 943 -15.10 3.78 23.69
CA VAL A 943 -15.79 5.09 23.55
C VAL A 943 -15.03 6.18 24.30
N ASP A 944 -14.53 5.88 25.50
CA ASP A 944 -13.47 6.64 26.17
C ASP A 944 -12.17 5.83 26.01
N GLU A 945 -11.19 6.32 25.26
CA GLU A 945 -9.93 5.59 25.05
C GLU A 945 -9.23 5.24 26.37
N ALA A 946 -9.44 6.01 27.45
CA ALA A 946 -8.89 5.73 28.78
C ALA A 946 -9.50 4.47 29.45
N ASP A 947 -10.55 3.88 28.88
CA ASP A 947 -11.06 2.56 29.29
C ASP A 947 -10.03 1.44 29.07
N TYR A 948 -9.10 1.58 28.11
CA TYR A 948 -7.98 0.65 27.93
C TYR A 948 -7.16 0.48 29.23
N ASP A 949 -6.98 1.55 30.00
CA ASP A 949 -6.18 1.56 31.23
C ASP A 949 -6.93 0.97 32.44
N LYS A 950 -8.23 0.70 32.30
CA LYS A 950 -9.09 0.12 33.35
C LYS A 950 -9.13 -1.42 33.33
N ILE A 951 -8.55 -2.05 32.29
CA ILE A 951 -8.57 -3.51 32.05
C ILE A 951 -7.19 -4.13 32.32
N ASN A 952 -7.14 -5.20 33.13
CA ASN A 952 -5.92 -5.96 33.43
C ASN A 952 -5.80 -7.21 32.51
N PRO A 953 -4.58 -7.71 32.23
CA PRO A 953 -4.40 -8.91 31.41
C PRO A 953 -5.07 -10.20 31.93
N SER A 954 -5.36 -10.29 33.24
CA SER A 954 -6.05 -11.43 33.86
C SER A 954 -7.54 -11.20 34.12
N ASP A 955 -8.10 -10.04 33.75
CA ASP A 955 -9.55 -9.83 33.82
C ASP A 955 -10.27 -10.79 32.86
N LYS A 956 -11.42 -11.31 33.30
CA LYS A 956 -12.36 -12.03 32.43
C LYS A 956 -13.34 -11.04 31.83
N VAL A 957 -13.68 -11.20 30.55
CA VAL A 957 -14.56 -10.26 29.86
C VAL A 957 -15.81 -10.91 29.27
N THR A 958 -16.92 -10.19 29.32
CA THR A 958 -18.18 -10.52 28.64
C THR A 958 -18.51 -9.42 27.65
N ILE A 959 -18.98 -9.76 26.44
CA ILE A 959 -19.40 -8.79 25.41
C ILE A 959 -20.92 -8.83 25.27
N GLU A 960 -21.60 -7.90 25.95
CA GLU A 960 -23.05 -7.83 26.00
C GLU A 960 -23.65 -7.01 24.85
N GLY A 961 -24.94 -7.25 24.58
CA GLY A 961 -25.72 -6.52 23.58
C GLY A 961 -25.74 -7.15 22.18
N LEU A 962 -24.94 -8.18 21.92
CA LEU A 962 -24.81 -8.84 20.60
C LEU A 962 -26.13 -9.43 20.05
N GLU A 963 -27.02 -9.90 20.92
CA GLU A 963 -28.38 -10.34 20.57
C GLU A 963 -29.25 -9.21 19.99
N SER A 964 -28.83 -7.96 20.18
CA SER A 964 -29.46 -6.73 19.68
C SER A 964 -28.52 -5.87 18.81
N PHE A 965 -27.50 -6.49 18.23
CA PHE A 965 -26.44 -5.82 17.46
C PHE A 965 -27.02 -5.12 16.22
N ALA A 966 -26.86 -3.80 16.14
CA ALA A 966 -27.41 -2.94 15.11
C ALA A 966 -26.43 -1.79 14.81
N PRO A 967 -26.42 -1.22 13.59
CA PRO A 967 -25.50 -0.13 13.25
C PRO A 967 -25.64 1.09 14.16
N GLY A 968 -24.52 1.62 14.64
CA GLY A 968 -24.49 2.80 15.53
C GLY A 968 -24.96 2.54 16.96
N LYS A 969 -25.17 1.28 17.36
CA LYS A 969 -25.53 0.91 18.74
C LYS A 969 -24.32 0.27 19.43
N ASN A 970 -23.74 1.01 20.38
CA ASN A 970 -22.63 0.52 21.20
C ASN A 970 -22.98 -0.81 21.91
N LEU A 971 -21.95 -1.65 22.06
CA LEU A 971 -21.96 -2.85 22.89
C LEU A 971 -21.38 -2.51 24.28
N THR A 972 -21.50 -3.42 25.24
CA THR A 972 -20.87 -3.27 26.57
C THR A 972 -19.85 -4.38 26.79
N LEU A 973 -18.63 -4.00 27.17
CA LEU A 973 -17.63 -4.89 27.73
C LEU A 973 -17.78 -4.90 29.25
N VAL A 974 -18.11 -6.05 29.84
CA VAL A 974 -18.07 -6.22 31.30
C VAL A 974 -16.75 -6.89 31.64
N ALA A 975 -15.79 -6.12 32.13
CA ALA A 975 -14.51 -6.62 32.63
C ALA A 975 -14.63 -6.99 34.12
N LYS A 976 -14.15 -8.17 34.49
CA LYS A 976 -14.28 -8.75 35.83
C LYS A 976 -12.90 -9.18 36.33
N SER A 977 -12.41 -8.48 37.35
CA SER A 977 -11.09 -8.70 37.95
C SER A 977 -11.08 -9.90 38.91
N GLU A 978 -9.88 -10.35 39.30
CA GLU A 978 -9.68 -11.52 40.17
C GLU A 978 -10.33 -11.39 41.57
N ASP A 979 -10.54 -10.16 42.06
CA ASP A 979 -11.27 -9.84 43.29
C ASP A 979 -12.80 -9.94 43.15
N GLY A 980 -13.30 -10.23 41.95
CA GLY A 980 -14.73 -10.33 41.63
C GLY A 980 -15.42 -9.00 41.33
N LYS A 981 -14.71 -7.86 41.37
CA LYS A 981 -15.25 -6.56 40.98
C LYS A 981 -15.49 -6.53 39.46
N THR A 982 -16.61 -5.93 39.05
CA THR A 982 -16.92 -5.66 37.65
C THR A 982 -16.72 -4.19 37.28
N THR A 983 -16.37 -3.95 36.03
CA THR A 983 -16.31 -2.62 35.38
C THR A 983 -17.01 -2.72 34.02
N GLU A 984 -18.05 -1.91 33.81
CA GLU A 984 -18.76 -1.81 32.54
C GLU A 984 -18.11 -0.72 31.67
N ILE A 985 -17.75 -1.09 30.44
CA ILE A 985 -17.02 -0.26 29.48
C ILE A 985 -17.82 -0.22 28.16
N PRO A 986 -18.30 0.94 27.69
CA PRO A 986 -19.02 1.03 26.43
C PRO A 986 -18.06 0.92 25.23
N LEU A 987 -18.39 0.05 24.29
CA LEU A 987 -17.63 -0.17 23.06
C LEU A 987 -18.39 0.29 21.81
N ALA A 988 -17.76 1.14 21.02
CA ALA A 988 -18.21 1.52 19.69
C ALA A 988 -17.77 0.50 18.63
N HIS A 989 -18.41 0.58 17.46
CA HIS A 989 -18.14 -0.26 16.30
C HIS A 989 -18.57 0.48 15.03
N SER A 990 -17.95 0.20 13.88
CA SER A 990 -18.34 0.80 12.59
C SER A 990 -18.99 -0.22 11.63
N PHE A 991 -19.71 -1.22 12.15
CA PHE A 991 -20.41 -2.20 11.31
C PHE A 991 -21.71 -1.62 10.75
N ASN A 992 -21.89 -1.71 9.43
CA ASN A 992 -23.21 -1.58 8.80
C ASN A 992 -23.99 -2.92 8.87
N GLN A 993 -25.26 -2.93 8.43
CA GLN A 993 -26.10 -4.14 8.52
C GLN A 993 -25.54 -5.33 7.74
N GLY A 994 -24.95 -5.12 6.56
CA GLY A 994 -24.34 -6.20 5.77
C GLY A 994 -23.16 -6.84 6.48
N GLN A 995 -22.33 -6.02 7.12
CA GLN A 995 -21.18 -6.45 7.92
C GLN A 995 -21.61 -7.18 9.20
N ILE A 996 -22.74 -6.81 9.81
CA ILE A 996 -23.36 -7.58 10.91
C ILE A 996 -23.79 -8.98 10.44
N GLU A 997 -24.31 -9.12 9.22
CA GLU A 997 -24.62 -10.45 8.67
C GLU A 997 -23.36 -11.27 8.33
N TRP A 998 -22.21 -10.66 8.05
CA TRP A 998 -20.93 -11.39 7.93
C TRP A 998 -20.51 -12.02 9.27
N PHE A 999 -20.61 -11.26 10.37
CA PHE A 999 -20.38 -11.78 11.73
C PHE A 999 -21.36 -12.93 12.06
N LYS A 1000 -22.67 -12.72 11.86
CA LYS A 1000 -23.70 -13.74 12.11
C LYS A 1000 -23.51 -15.00 11.27
N ALA A 1001 -23.00 -14.90 10.05
CA ALA A 1001 -22.70 -16.05 9.18
C ALA A 1001 -21.39 -16.77 9.55
N GLY A 1002 -20.55 -16.19 10.41
CA GLY A 1002 -19.22 -16.68 10.78
C GLY A 1002 -18.09 -16.15 9.90
N SER A 1003 -18.39 -15.70 8.68
CA SER A 1003 -17.54 -14.90 7.79
C SER A 1003 -18.37 -14.32 6.63
N ALA A 1004 -17.81 -13.36 5.89
CA ALA A 1004 -18.39 -12.86 4.64
C ALA A 1004 -18.42 -13.96 3.56
N LEU A 1005 -17.39 -14.82 3.49
CA LEU A 1005 -17.31 -15.94 2.56
C LEU A 1005 -18.42 -16.98 2.81
N ASN A 1006 -18.75 -17.26 4.08
CA ASN A 1006 -19.87 -18.13 4.44
C ASN A 1006 -21.19 -17.59 3.89
N LEU A 1007 -21.44 -16.28 4.04
CA LEU A 1007 -22.63 -15.62 3.51
C LEU A 1007 -22.66 -15.61 1.97
N MET A 1008 -21.50 -15.44 1.32
CA MET A 1008 -21.34 -15.49 -0.13
C MET A 1008 -21.65 -16.89 -0.69
N ALA A 1009 -21.01 -17.92 -0.15
CA ALA A 1009 -21.22 -19.31 -0.58
C ALA A 1009 -22.65 -19.81 -0.30
N ALA A 1010 -23.29 -19.34 0.77
CA ALA A 1010 -24.70 -19.63 1.04
C ALA A 1010 -25.64 -18.99 0.00
N LYS A 1011 -25.35 -17.76 -0.47
CA LYS A 1011 -26.11 -17.10 -1.54
C LYS A 1011 -25.88 -17.76 -2.90
N ALA A 1012 -24.64 -18.12 -3.23
CA ALA A 1012 -24.31 -18.81 -4.48
C ALA A 1012 -25.09 -20.14 -4.60
N LYS A 1013 -25.11 -20.94 -3.53
CA LYS A 1013 -25.88 -22.21 -3.44
C LYS A 1013 -27.41 -22.05 -3.41
N ALA A 1014 -27.93 -20.84 -3.23
CA ALA A 1014 -29.36 -20.54 -3.29
C ALA A 1014 -29.80 -20.01 -4.67
N ASN A 1015 -28.84 -19.69 -5.54
CA ASN A 1015 -29.05 -19.22 -6.92
C ASN A 1015 -28.76 -20.33 -7.96
N GLN A 1016 -28.35 -21.52 -7.51
CA GLN A 1016 -28.09 -22.74 -8.30
C GLN A 1016 -29.24 -23.74 -8.12
#